data_AF-A0A094EEA7-F1
#
_entry.id   AF-A0A094EEA7-F1
#
_cell.length_a   1.000
_cell.length_b   1.000
_cell.length_c   1.000
_cell.angle_alpha   90.00
_cell.angle_beta   90.00
_cell.angle_gamma   90.00
#
_symmetry.space_group_name_H-M   'P 1'
#
loop_
_entity.id
_entity.type
_entity.pdbx_description
1 polymer ?
#
loop_
_entity_poly.entity_id
_entity_poly.type
_entity_poly.pdbx_seq_one_letter_code
_entity_poly.pdbx_strand_id
1 'polypeptide(L)'
;MAVSKLNGTNGTNAQAVGKAFPPGVHVPSLTWFADNKTQEIDWEVQTRHIRFLIESGLHGIVIAGTNGEAVTLSSSEKAQLIKTTRNQAIELGRPELPITVGCGGGSTRQVIEDTQLAKDSGADFALVLVPSYFHFAMNEDAIVGFFEELADASPIPVLIYNFPGVAAGLDVNSEMLSKLGEHPNIVGVKLTCGGIAKVSRIRNQFSPEQFCALAGQSDWLLPAVSVGGIGTITGLANIYPRTCIELYNLSIEGTTQKATKAQNELAAVEWGFAKGGINGTKWVVAQYLGYPETPPVINHVVDAGMTSEAASVAGSGAGSGPSRRLPRSKVGCLTCRRRRVRCNEQKPRCSHCERLNLECLWRPIAPLSANQRQHTPQTATDQRTLPYSDVGQSTETPNAFVRNNNNFATVNSDFNDTFSYANFMWDHELQRSMVQDSWNDWGISSASGVTEGIMAEASGQMEQSSTFSNRPNFNHERIVPDIDPARAETSLVMAWNDSGGDEDTSEEDILKDYFAQTVVPPIIAQVETQSKWSSTRQILITMSTNSSMVHNAILAFSDLLMKRNQTAHNLSRHRYYKRAKAELLRARKEQLLGKDAASPASFDEMLAVLFFLSYIDLLESRVANAHENLKEAYSIFQQIGNVQSRTVTRRLISWIRLLDARAATTGGEGLFLAEDNDVLTQPSPSFTDGLEAGSNSSNHEALGETDIEDVLFESLYQPGFVFFQKIQSFMGRISNIDPWHRSRGTVADETEVMRVADKISHDLGTLWEARPPLMDYTLTGQLAAPHVSASLAYTLTRTFRTFFANYHASRIHLHRVAYKHLPLSPQTLKSIANIRNTAHDMVQLQPVAQDPSRDMLPVNMLWPLLMWGCEEDDPEERLWITTQIKTMETVATNANITAQVLNEVQARQDAQRQRIDVRTVMHEIFDSCFAIV
;
A
#
# COMPACT_ATOMS: atom_id res chain seq x y z
N MET A 1 5.41 39.38 44.86
CA MET A 1 4.45 39.46 45.99
C MET A 1 3.41 38.38 45.73
N ALA A 2 3.09 37.41 46.58
CA ALA A 2 3.29 37.24 48.00
C ALA A 2 3.71 35.79 48.34
N VAL A 3 4.46 35.68 49.44
CA VAL A 3 4.95 34.44 50.06
C VAL A 3 3.89 33.94 51.05
N SER A 4 3.58 32.65 51.06
CA SER A 4 2.96 32.00 52.21
C SER A 4 3.67 30.68 52.53
N LYS A 5 4.51 30.72 53.57
CA LYS A 5 5.05 29.56 54.27
C LYS A 5 3.93 28.86 55.04
N LEU A 6 3.85 27.54 54.94
CA LEU A 6 3.33 26.69 56.01
C LEU A 6 4.23 25.46 56.15
N ASN A 7 4.96 25.41 57.27
CA ASN A 7 5.66 24.22 57.74
C ASN A 7 4.64 23.27 58.39
N GLY A 8 4.66 22.00 57.99
CA GLY A 8 4.02 20.89 58.70
C GLY A 8 4.93 19.68 58.62
N THR A 9 5.61 19.37 59.71
CA THR A 9 6.46 18.19 59.89
C THR A 9 5.58 16.94 60.04
N ASN A 10 5.71 15.98 59.12
CA ASN A 10 5.41 14.57 59.37
C ASN A 10 6.45 13.73 58.63
N GLY A 11 7.23 12.98 59.41
CA GLY A 11 8.19 12.01 58.89
C GLY A 11 7.46 10.83 58.26
N THR A 12 7.45 10.80 56.94
CA THR A 12 7.22 9.62 56.11
C THR A 12 8.45 9.47 55.24
N ASN A 13 9.01 8.26 55.18
CA ASN A 13 10.16 7.90 54.33
C ASN A 13 10.15 8.69 53.03
N ALA A 14 11.08 9.65 52.91
CA ALA A 14 11.32 10.33 51.65
C ALA A 14 11.95 9.31 50.71
N GLN A 15 11.12 8.57 49.95
CA GLN A 15 11.57 7.96 48.71
C GLN A 15 12.25 9.09 47.92
N ALA A 16 13.53 8.90 47.63
CA ALA A 16 14.31 9.88 46.90
C ALA A 16 13.60 10.15 45.57
N VAL A 17 13.07 11.36 45.38
CA VAL A 17 12.55 11.79 44.09
C VAL A 17 13.69 11.65 43.09
N GLY A 18 13.51 10.79 42.08
CA GLY A 18 14.51 10.54 41.05
C GLY A 18 14.93 11.82 40.33
N LYS A 19 16.16 11.87 39.83
CA LYS A 19 16.66 12.99 39.01
C LYS A 19 15.77 13.13 37.77
N ALA A 20 15.06 14.25 37.61
CA ALA A 20 14.23 14.51 36.44
C ALA A 20 15.06 14.51 35.14
N PHE A 21 14.47 14.07 34.03
CA PHE A 21 15.17 14.08 32.74
C PHE A 21 15.32 15.52 32.21
N PRO A 22 16.52 15.96 31.82
CA PRO A 22 16.76 17.35 31.44
C PRO A 22 16.20 17.68 30.03
N PRO A 23 15.55 18.84 29.87
CA PRO A 23 14.96 19.25 28.60
C PRO A 23 16.02 19.62 27.55
N GLY A 24 15.62 19.62 26.27
CA GLY A 24 16.45 20.04 25.15
C GLY A 24 16.79 18.94 24.15
N VAL A 25 17.88 19.17 23.42
CA VAL A 25 18.35 18.30 22.33
C VAL A 25 19.45 17.38 22.81
N HIS A 26 19.19 16.09 22.71
CA HIS A 26 20.10 15.00 23.02
C HIS A 26 20.44 14.23 21.75
N VAL A 27 21.68 13.78 21.61
CA VAL A 27 22.14 13.03 20.42
C VAL A 27 22.37 11.57 20.76
N PRO A 28 21.79 10.60 20.04
CA PRO A 28 22.28 9.22 20.08
C PRO A 28 23.58 9.15 19.28
N SER A 29 24.70 9.17 19.99
CA SER A 29 26.03 9.13 19.41
C SER A 29 26.21 7.84 18.61
N LEU A 30 26.83 7.98 17.43
CA LEU A 30 27.34 6.86 16.66
C LEU A 30 28.52 6.20 17.38
N THR A 31 28.72 4.92 17.08
CA THR A 31 29.91 4.17 17.48
C THR A 31 30.78 3.89 16.26
N TRP A 32 32.02 4.35 16.29
CA TRP A 32 32.98 4.17 15.19
C TRP A 32 33.83 2.93 15.46
N PHE A 33 33.92 2.02 14.50
CA PHE A 33 34.78 0.84 14.60
C PHE A 33 35.93 0.92 13.60
N ALA A 34 37.02 0.23 13.90
CA ALA A 34 38.18 0.12 13.05
C ALA A 34 37.93 -0.85 11.88
N ASP A 35 38.52 -0.56 10.72
CA ASP A 35 38.51 -1.45 9.55
C ASP A 35 39.53 -2.57 9.70
N ASN A 36 39.28 -3.44 10.66
CA ASN A 36 40.09 -4.62 10.90
C ASN A 36 39.19 -5.83 11.18
N LYS A 37 39.80 -7.02 11.18
CA LYS A 37 39.05 -8.27 11.39
C LYS A 37 38.37 -8.38 12.76
N THR A 38 38.86 -7.64 13.75
CA THR A 38 38.31 -7.64 15.11
C THR A 38 37.17 -6.64 15.26
N GLN A 39 37.02 -5.69 14.32
CA GLN A 39 35.98 -4.66 14.31
C GLN A 39 35.86 -3.93 15.66
N GLU A 40 36.99 -3.70 16.33
CA GLU A 40 37.04 -3.02 17.62
C GLU A 40 36.70 -1.53 17.47
N ILE A 41 36.25 -0.86 18.54
CA ILE A 41 35.97 0.58 18.51
C ILE A 41 37.23 1.36 18.10
N ASP A 42 37.10 2.22 17.08
CA ASP A 42 38.12 3.20 16.71
C ASP A 42 38.08 4.35 17.71
N TRP A 43 38.87 4.23 18.78
CA TRP A 43 38.90 5.19 19.87
C TRP A 43 39.38 6.58 19.46
N GLU A 44 40.19 6.70 18.39
CA GLU A 44 40.64 8.01 17.92
C GLU A 44 39.47 8.76 17.29
N VAL A 45 38.76 8.12 16.37
CA VAL A 45 37.58 8.70 15.70
C VAL A 45 36.45 8.89 16.70
N GLN A 46 36.20 7.90 17.57
CA GLN A 46 35.17 7.98 18.61
C GLN A 46 35.39 9.16 19.55
N THR A 47 36.63 9.38 20.01
CA THR A 47 36.95 10.50 20.89
C THR A 47 36.75 11.83 20.17
N ARG A 48 37.17 11.93 18.90
CA ARG A 48 36.96 13.13 18.07
C ARG A 48 35.46 13.44 17.89
N HIS A 49 34.65 12.42 17.63
CA HIS A 49 33.19 12.55 17.50
C HIS A 49 32.54 13.00 18.79
N ILE A 50 32.86 12.36 19.91
CA ILE A 50 32.36 12.74 21.23
C ILE A 50 32.69 14.21 21.55
N ARG A 51 33.94 14.65 21.31
CA ARG A 51 34.34 16.05 21.53
C ARG A 51 33.53 17.00 20.67
N PHE A 52 33.36 16.71 19.39
CA PHE A 52 32.52 17.50 18.48
C PHE A 52 31.09 17.66 19.02
N LEU A 53 30.47 16.58 19.52
CA LEU A 53 29.12 16.62 20.09
C LEU A 53 29.06 17.50 21.35
N ILE A 54 30.04 17.38 22.25
CA ILE A 54 30.10 18.16 23.50
C ILE A 54 30.29 19.66 23.23
N GLU A 55 31.26 20.00 22.37
CA GLU A 55 31.60 21.38 21.97
C GLU A 55 30.47 22.06 21.18
N SER A 56 29.59 21.27 20.55
CA SER A 56 28.44 21.78 19.80
C SER A 56 27.35 22.40 20.69
N GLY A 57 27.41 22.20 22.01
CA GLY A 57 26.46 22.78 22.95
C GLY A 57 25.20 21.94 23.19
N LEU A 58 25.19 20.67 22.76
CA LEU A 58 24.06 19.75 23.00
C LEU A 58 23.73 19.63 24.48
N HIS A 59 22.45 19.38 24.78
CA HIS A 59 21.93 19.32 26.15
C HIS A 59 22.22 17.98 26.83
N GLY A 60 22.54 16.95 26.06
CA GLY A 60 23.03 15.67 26.55
C GLY A 60 23.42 14.73 25.41
N ILE A 61 24.03 13.60 25.79
CA ILE A 61 24.50 12.57 24.84
C ILE A 61 23.92 11.22 25.27
N VAL A 62 23.37 10.50 24.32
CA VAL A 62 22.92 9.12 24.47
C VAL A 62 23.97 8.20 23.86
N ILE A 63 24.54 7.33 24.68
CA ILE A 63 25.52 6.31 24.29
C ILE A 63 24.81 4.97 24.11
N ALA A 64 25.26 4.18 23.14
CA ALA A 64 24.73 2.83 22.91
C ALA A 64 23.19 2.81 22.75
N GLY A 65 22.60 3.79 22.06
CA GLY A 65 21.22 3.68 21.56
C GLY A 65 21.17 2.86 20.26
N THR A 66 20.04 2.87 19.54
CA THR A 66 19.95 2.20 18.21
C THR A 66 21.02 2.70 17.23
N ASN A 67 21.19 4.02 17.11
CA ASN A 67 22.26 4.62 16.28
C ASN A 67 23.68 4.34 16.79
N GLY A 68 23.83 4.06 18.09
CA GLY A 68 25.09 3.64 18.68
C GLY A 68 25.32 2.13 18.63
N GLU A 69 24.45 1.39 17.93
CA GLU A 69 24.49 -0.06 17.75
C GLU A 69 24.58 -0.84 19.06
N ALA A 70 23.73 -0.47 20.03
CA ALA A 70 23.70 -1.06 21.39
C ALA A 70 23.85 -2.58 21.45
N VAL A 71 23.22 -3.28 20.50
CA VAL A 71 23.13 -4.75 20.42
C VAL A 71 24.41 -5.42 19.92
N THR A 72 25.33 -4.67 19.31
CA THR A 72 26.62 -5.20 18.84
C THR A 72 27.74 -4.96 19.86
N LEU A 73 27.49 -4.18 20.90
CA LEU A 73 28.49 -3.79 21.89
C LEU A 73 28.49 -4.72 23.10
N SER A 74 29.69 -5.13 23.52
CA SER A 74 29.89 -5.77 24.82
C SER A 74 29.65 -4.80 25.96
N SER A 75 29.34 -5.33 27.15
CA SER A 75 29.22 -4.54 28.38
C SER A 75 30.49 -3.72 28.66
N SER A 76 31.68 -4.28 28.43
CA SER A 76 32.95 -3.56 28.59
C SER A 76 33.09 -2.37 27.62
N GLU A 77 32.66 -2.53 26.37
CA GLU A 77 32.70 -1.44 25.39
C GLU A 77 31.72 -0.32 25.75
N LYS A 78 30.49 -0.68 26.17
CA LYS A 78 29.52 0.30 26.69
C LYS A 78 30.11 1.08 27.87
N ALA A 79 30.68 0.38 28.86
CA ALA A 79 31.32 0.99 30.03
C ALA A 79 32.46 1.94 29.64
N GLN A 80 33.28 1.56 28.68
CA GLN A 80 34.39 2.39 28.20
C GLN A 80 33.89 3.62 27.43
N LEU A 81 32.87 3.49 26.58
CA LEU A 81 32.25 4.62 25.87
C LEU A 81 31.69 5.66 26.85
N ILE A 82 31.04 5.22 27.93
CA ILE A 82 30.50 6.10 28.98
C ILE A 82 31.64 6.85 29.68
N LYS A 83 32.68 6.13 30.12
CA LYS A 83 33.84 6.73 30.81
C LYS A 83 34.56 7.74 29.92
N THR A 84 34.79 7.38 28.65
CA THR A 84 35.40 8.29 27.67
C THR A 84 34.54 9.54 27.49
N THR A 85 33.23 9.39 27.34
CA THR A 85 32.30 10.53 27.21
C THR A 85 32.33 11.45 28.43
N ARG A 86 32.27 10.89 29.65
CA ARG A 86 32.35 11.67 30.89
C ARG A 86 33.69 12.39 31.03
N ASN A 87 34.80 11.71 30.74
CA ASN A 87 36.14 12.30 30.82
C ASN A 87 36.28 13.47 29.83
N GLN A 88 35.83 13.30 28.58
CA GLN A 88 35.84 14.38 27.60
C GLN A 88 34.93 15.55 27.99
N ALA A 89 33.77 15.27 28.60
CA ALA A 89 32.87 16.31 29.10
C ALA A 89 33.52 17.13 30.24
N ILE A 90 34.22 16.48 31.17
CA ILE A 90 34.98 17.16 32.23
C ILE A 90 36.10 18.02 31.64
N GLU A 91 36.89 17.46 30.72
CA GLU A 91 38.01 18.16 30.08
C GLU A 91 37.56 19.41 29.32
N LEU A 92 36.40 19.32 28.65
CA LEU A 92 35.76 20.42 27.92
C LEU A 92 34.94 21.37 28.82
N GLY A 93 35.02 21.23 30.15
CA GLY A 93 34.38 22.13 31.11
C GLY A 93 32.87 21.95 31.27
N ARG A 94 32.32 20.80 30.86
CA ARG A 94 30.91 20.41 31.00
C ARG A 94 30.75 19.13 31.85
N PRO A 95 31.26 19.08 33.10
CA PRO A 95 31.25 17.87 33.92
C PRO A 95 29.83 17.32 34.20
N GLU A 96 28.82 18.19 34.20
CA GLU A 96 27.42 17.87 34.45
C GLU A 96 26.62 17.55 33.17
N LEU A 97 27.28 17.38 32.02
CA LEU A 97 26.59 17.00 30.79
C LEU A 97 25.83 15.68 31.01
N PRO A 98 24.50 15.63 30.81
CA PRO A 98 23.72 14.41 30.94
C PRO A 98 24.21 13.33 29.97
N ILE A 99 24.53 12.16 30.52
CA ILE A 99 24.86 10.96 29.74
C ILE A 99 23.76 9.92 29.95
N THR A 100 23.03 9.62 28.89
CA THR A 100 22.05 8.52 28.87
C THR A 100 22.66 7.32 28.18
N VAL A 101 22.35 6.10 28.62
CA VAL A 101 22.88 4.87 28.02
C VAL A 101 21.75 3.97 27.58
N GLY A 102 21.81 3.44 26.37
CA GLY A 102 20.90 2.40 25.95
C GLY A 102 21.18 1.09 26.69
N CYS A 103 20.26 0.71 27.57
CA CYS A 103 20.29 -0.56 28.30
C CYS A 103 19.21 -1.45 27.70
N GLY A 104 19.61 -2.62 27.22
CA GLY A 104 18.71 -3.53 26.51
C GLY A 104 19.28 -4.93 26.50
N GLY A 105 18.39 -5.92 26.54
CA GLY A 105 18.76 -7.33 26.61
C GLY A 105 17.54 -8.22 26.50
N GLY A 106 17.77 -9.52 26.32
CA GLY A 106 16.69 -10.50 26.18
C GLY A 106 15.99 -10.90 27.48
N SER A 107 16.38 -10.33 28.64
CA SER A 107 15.77 -10.62 29.95
C SER A 107 15.86 -9.44 30.91
N THR A 108 14.91 -9.31 31.83
CA THR A 108 14.88 -8.25 32.86
C THR A 108 16.18 -8.19 33.66
N ARG A 109 16.70 -9.35 34.10
CA ARG A 109 17.97 -9.45 34.83
C ARG A 109 19.13 -8.81 34.07
N GLN A 110 19.28 -9.11 32.77
CA GLN A 110 20.36 -8.55 31.97
C GLN A 110 20.23 -7.03 31.84
N VAL A 111 19.01 -6.51 31.69
CA VAL A 111 18.79 -5.07 31.61
C VAL A 111 19.12 -4.39 32.95
N ILE A 112 18.75 -4.99 34.09
CA ILE A 112 19.12 -4.51 35.43
C ILE A 112 20.64 -4.44 35.57
N GLU A 113 21.37 -5.50 35.21
CA GLU A 113 22.84 -5.55 35.24
C GLU A 113 23.47 -4.44 34.37
N ASP A 114 22.93 -4.21 33.17
CA ASP A 114 23.38 -3.12 32.29
C ASP A 114 23.16 -1.73 32.92
N THR A 115 22.07 -1.52 33.67
CA THR A 115 21.86 -0.23 34.37
C THR A 115 22.83 -0.02 35.53
N GLN A 116 23.21 -1.09 36.24
CA GLN A 116 24.24 -1.03 37.29
C GLN A 116 25.60 -0.68 36.70
N LEU A 117 25.99 -1.35 35.62
CA LEU A 117 27.22 -1.05 34.89
C LEU A 117 27.25 0.40 34.38
N ALA A 118 26.11 0.89 33.85
CA ALA A 118 25.98 2.25 33.37
C ALA A 118 26.22 3.26 34.50
N LYS A 119 25.61 3.04 35.68
CA LYS A 119 25.83 3.87 36.87
C LYS A 119 27.30 3.88 37.30
N ASP A 120 27.90 2.70 37.43
CA ASP A 120 29.30 2.56 37.87
C ASP A 120 30.30 3.18 36.87
N SER A 121 29.90 3.31 35.61
CA SER A 121 30.69 3.93 34.55
C SER A 121 30.48 5.45 34.44
N GLY A 122 29.50 6.02 35.17
CA GLY A 122 29.25 7.47 35.22
C GLY A 122 28.08 7.97 34.37
N ALA A 123 27.17 7.09 33.96
CA ALA A 123 25.91 7.47 33.31
C ALA A 123 24.91 8.06 34.31
N ASP A 124 24.04 8.92 33.79
CA ASP A 124 22.99 9.59 34.56
C ASP A 124 21.63 8.90 34.42
N PHE A 125 21.33 8.32 33.25
CA PHE A 125 20.03 7.76 32.88
C PHE A 125 20.18 6.48 32.05
N ALA A 126 19.20 5.58 32.14
CA ALA A 126 19.06 4.42 31.26
C ALA A 126 17.95 4.66 30.23
N LEU A 127 18.20 4.40 28.96
CA LEU A 127 17.21 4.40 27.88
C LEU A 127 16.91 2.95 27.50
N VAL A 128 15.66 2.50 27.69
CA VAL A 128 15.35 1.06 27.66
C VAL A 128 14.21 0.76 26.69
N LEU A 129 14.48 -0.11 25.71
CA LEU A 129 13.46 -0.65 24.79
C LEU A 129 12.64 -1.74 25.48
N VAL A 130 11.41 -1.93 25.01
CA VAL A 130 10.65 -3.15 25.30
C VAL A 130 11.44 -4.36 24.78
N PRO A 131 11.66 -5.41 25.60
CA PRO A 131 12.22 -6.67 25.12
C PRO A 131 11.34 -7.25 24.01
N SER A 132 11.90 -7.52 22.82
CA SER A 132 11.10 -7.82 21.63
C SER A 132 11.40 -9.16 20.96
N TYR A 133 12.38 -9.92 21.44
CA TYR A 133 12.68 -11.24 20.86
C TYR A 133 11.46 -12.17 20.95
N PHE A 134 10.89 -12.32 22.14
CA PHE A 134 9.63 -13.04 22.38
C PHE A 134 8.42 -12.10 22.35
N HIS A 135 8.32 -11.25 21.33
CA HIS A 135 7.28 -10.21 21.24
C HIS A 135 5.85 -10.75 21.38
N PHE A 136 5.57 -11.96 20.88
CA PHE A 136 4.26 -12.62 21.03
C PHE A 136 3.86 -12.87 22.50
N ALA A 137 4.81 -12.86 23.43
CA ALA A 137 4.58 -13.03 24.87
C ALA A 137 4.57 -11.71 25.64
N MET A 138 4.87 -10.58 24.99
CA MET A 138 4.98 -9.26 25.60
C MET A 138 3.67 -8.49 25.48
N ASN A 139 2.63 -8.96 26.18
CA ASN A 139 1.36 -8.23 26.32
C ASN A 139 1.52 -7.00 27.24
N GLU A 140 0.48 -6.18 27.37
CA GLU A 140 0.53 -4.95 28.19
C GLU A 140 1.02 -5.20 29.63
N ASP A 141 0.48 -6.22 30.31
CA ASP A 141 0.86 -6.54 31.69
C ASP A 141 2.32 -6.96 31.80
N ALA A 142 2.83 -7.72 30.83
CA ALA A 142 4.24 -8.11 30.78
C ALA A 142 5.17 -6.93 30.51
N ILE A 143 4.78 -5.99 29.63
CA ILE A 143 5.54 -4.76 29.36
C ILE A 143 5.59 -3.87 30.59
N VAL A 144 4.43 -3.64 31.23
CA VAL A 144 4.34 -2.81 32.44
C VAL A 144 5.15 -3.46 33.56
N GLY A 145 4.94 -4.75 33.83
CA GLY A 145 5.68 -5.48 34.87
C GLY A 145 7.20 -5.49 34.64
N PHE A 146 7.64 -5.62 33.38
CA PHE A 146 9.07 -5.50 33.04
C PHE A 146 9.65 -4.14 33.43
N PHE A 147 8.98 -3.04 33.08
CA PHE A 147 9.48 -1.70 33.39
C PHE A 147 9.41 -1.37 34.87
N GLU A 148 8.38 -1.84 35.59
CA GLU A 148 8.27 -1.70 37.04
C GLU A 148 9.40 -2.45 37.76
N GLU A 149 9.60 -3.74 37.44
CA GLU A 149 10.67 -4.56 38.03
C GLU A 149 12.06 -3.96 37.75
N LEU A 150 12.27 -3.48 36.53
CA LEU A 150 13.51 -2.80 36.16
C LEU A 150 13.70 -1.49 36.94
N ALA A 151 12.66 -0.65 37.03
CA ALA A 151 12.77 0.65 37.65
C ALA A 151 12.91 0.55 39.18
N ASP A 152 12.35 -0.48 39.81
CA ASP A 152 12.56 -0.81 41.22
C ASP A 152 14.02 -1.17 41.51
N ALA A 153 14.67 -1.88 40.60
CA ALA A 153 16.05 -2.37 40.77
C ALA A 153 17.12 -1.40 40.24
N SER A 154 16.77 -0.47 39.35
CA SER A 154 17.75 0.37 38.65
C SER A 154 18.35 1.46 39.55
N PRO A 155 19.69 1.60 39.63
CA PRO A 155 20.35 2.63 40.43
C PRO A 155 20.38 4.02 39.75
N ILE A 156 19.82 4.15 38.55
CA ILE A 156 19.67 5.39 37.79
C ILE A 156 18.26 5.47 37.20
N PRO A 157 17.74 6.68 36.94
CA PRO A 157 16.38 6.80 36.40
C PRO A 157 16.26 6.23 34.99
N VAL A 158 15.11 5.60 34.74
CA VAL A 158 14.77 4.90 33.50
C VAL A 158 13.94 5.81 32.61
N LEU A 159 14.37 5.96 31.36
CA LEU A 159 13.65 6.57 30.27
C LEU A 159 13.16 5.45 29.34
N ILE A 160 11.84 5.33 29.19
CA ILE A 160 11.23 4.34 28.30
C ILE A 160 11.59 4.71 26.86
N TYR A 161 12.07 3.74 26.09
CA TYR A 161 12.29 3.91 24.66
C TYR A 161 11.15 3.25 23.90
N ASN A 162 10.21 4.05 23.40
CA ASN A 162 9.13 3.55 22.57
C ASN A 162 9.51 3.66 21.08
N PHE A 163 9.95 2.55 20.48
CA PHE A 163 10.31 2.48 19.07
C PHE A 163 9.84 1.16 18.43
N PRO A 164 8.55 1.06 18.06
CA PRO A 164 7.95 -0.17 17.53
C PRO A 164 8.68 -0.75 16.32
N GLY A 165 9.23 0.12 15.45
CA GLY A 165 9.96 -0.28 14.25
C GLY A 165 11.20 -1.15 14.50
N VAL A 166 11.80 -1.09 15.69
CA VAL A 166 12.92 -1.97 16.09
C VAL A 166 12.54 -2.93 17.23
N ALA A 167 11.28 -2.91 17.66
CA ALA A 167 10.74 -3.69 18.76
C ALA A 167 9.62 -4.64 18.30
N ALA A 168 9.71 -5.15 17.06
CA ALA A 168 8.74 -6.09 16.48
C ALA A 168 7.28 -5.60 16.56
N GLY A 169 7.06 -4.30 16.41
CA GLY A 169 5.73 -3.68 16.47
C GLY A 169 5.19 -3.42 17.87
N LEU A 170 5.92 -3.81 18.93
CA LEU A 170 5.52 -3.54 20.31
C LEU A 170 5.56 -2.03 20.59
N ASP A 171 4.41 -1.48 20.95
CA ASP A 171 4.21 -0.07 21.25
C ASP A 171 3.80 0.11 22.71
N VAL A 172 4.51 0.98 23.43
CA VAL A 172 4.09 1.41 24.76
C VAL A 172 3.00 2.47 24.59
N ASN A 173 1.74 2.04 24.62
CA ASN A 173 0.54 2.85 24.46
C ASN A 173 0.31 3.86 25.60
N SER A 174 -0.75 4.68 25.52
CA SER A 174 -0.96 5.77 26.48
C SER A 174 -1.35 5.27 27.88
N GLU A 175 -2.08 4.17 27.94
CA GLU A 175 -2.57 3.52 29.14
C GLU A 175 -1.39 2.95 29.95
N MET A 176 -0.47 2.26 29.28
CA MET A 176 0.79 1.79 29.90
C MET A 176 1.64 2.96 30.38
N LEU A 177 1.81 4.02 29.57
CA LEU A 177 2.58 5.21 29.97
C LEU A 177 1.93 5.96 31.15
N SER A 178 0.60 5.93 31.25
CA SER A 178 -0.16 6.51 32.36
C SER A 178 0.08 5.75 33.66
N LYS A 179 0.26 4.43 33.61
CA LYS A 179 0.63 3.61 34.78
C LYS A 179 2.12 3.79 35.12
N LEU A 180 3.00 3.63 34.14
CA LEU A 180 4.45 3.68 34.32
C LEU A 180 4.96 5.07 34.76
N GLY A 181 4.28 6.14 34.36
CA GLY A 181 4.63 7.51 34.79
C GLY A 181 4.35 7.84 36.26
N GLU A 182 3.66 6.95 36.98
CA GLU A 182 3.50 7.06 38.45
C GLU A 182 4.75 6.56 39.20
N HIS A 183 5.59 5.74 38.54
CA HIS A 183 6.77 5.16 39.18
C HIS A 183 7.88 6.22 39.38
N PRO A 184 8.41 6.42 40.60
CA PRO A 184 9.31 7.54 40.91
C PRO A 184 10.68 7.48 40.23
N ASN A 185 11.07 6.31 39.71
CA ASN A 185 12.32 6.09 38.99
C ASN A 185 12.15 5.95 37.47
N ILE A 186 10.92 6.05 36.95
CA ILE A 186 10.66 6.14 35.51
C ILE A 186 10.37 7.61 35.18
N VAL A 187 11.28 8.26 34.46
CA VAL A 187 11.30 9.73 34.33
C VAL A 187 10.76 10.25 33.00
N GLY A 188 10.39 9.35 32.10
CA GLY A 188 9.75 9.74 30.84
C GLY A 188 9.79 8.68 29.76
N VAL A 189 9.47 9.11 28.55
CA VAL A 189 9.49 8.30 27.34
C VAL A 189 10.09 9.05 26.14
N LYS A 190 10.96 8.37 25.40
CA LYS A 190 11.38 8.75 24.04
C LYS A 190 10.41 8.13 23.04
N LEU A 191 9.68 8.95 22.30
CA LEU A 191 8.67 8.53 21.33
C LEU A 191 9.24 8.58 19.89
N THR A 192 9.74 7.45 19.41
CA THR A 192 10.14 7.27 18.00
C THR A 192 9.00 6.70 17.14
N CYS A 193 7.81 6.54 17.71
CA CYS A 193 6.60 6.11 16.99
C CYS A 193 5.85 7.27 16.28
N GLY A 194 6.34 8.52 16.35
CA GLY A 194 5.65 9.69 15.78
C GLY A 194 4.39 10.17 16.52
N GLY A 195 3.95 9.45 17.56
CA GLY A 195 2.68 9.69 18.25
C GLY A 195 2.63 10.95 19.13
N ILE A 196 2.48 12.14 18.52
CA ILE A 196 2.37 13.44 19.22
C ILE A 196 1.17 13.46 20.20
N ALA A 197 0.09 12.73 19.90
CA ALA A 197 -1.06 12.62 20.80
C ALA A 197 -0.67 12.05 22.19
N LYS A 198 0.32 11.14 22.25
CA LYS A 198 0.82 10.60 23.52
C LYS A 198 1.48 11.67 24.37
N VAL A 199 2.20 12.60 23.75
CA VAL A 199 2.85 13.74 24.44
C VAL A 199 1.81 14.57 25.18
N SER A 200 0.70 14.91 24.52
CA SER A 200 -0.38 15.71 25.12
C SER A 200 -1.05 14.98 26.29
N ARG A 201 -1.30 13.67 26.17
CA ARG A 201 -1.89 12.85 27.24
C ARG A 201 -0.96 12.77 28.46
N ILE A 202 0.32 12.49 28.24
CA ILE A 202 1.34 12.47 29.28
C ILE A 202 1.41 13.82 29.99
N ARG A 203 1.49 14.92 29.23
CA ARG A 203 1.60 16.27 29.80
C ARG A 203 0.39 16.64 30.65
N ASN A 204 -0.80 16.16 30.29
CA ASN A 204 -2.03 16.42 31.03
C ASN A 204 -2.09 15.67 32.37
N GLN A 205 -1.38 14.54 32.49
CA GLN A 205 -1.36 13.73 33.71
C GLN A 205 -0.16 14.06 34.60
N PHE A 206 1.00 14.36 34.02
CA PHE A 206 2.26 14.50 34.74
C PHE A 206 2.93 15.86 34.51
N SER A 207 3.62 16.35 35.54
CA SER A 207 4.57 17.45 35.35
C SER A 207 5.81 16.95 34.60
N PRO A 208 6.53 17.81 33.85
CA PRO A 208 7.72 17.39 33.13
C PRO A 208 8.83 16.88 34.06
N GLU A 209 8.84 17.29 35.32
CA GLU A 209 9.78 16.83 36.35
C GLU A 209 9.43 15.43 36.88
N GLN A 210 8.17 15.01 36.80
CA GLN A 210 7.72 13.69 37.23
C GLN A 210 7.89 12.66 36.11
N PHE A 211 7.28 12.91 34.95
CA PHE A 211 7.36 12.04 33.78
C PHE A 211 7.20 12.86 32.50
N CYS A 212 8.22 12.82 31.65
CA CYS A 212 8.29 13.65 30.44
C CYS A 212 8.13 12.86 29.14
N ALA A 213 7.90 13.57 28.04
CA ALA A 213 7.94 12.99 26.70
C ALA A 213 8.95 13.74 25.82
N LEU A 214 9.75 12.98 25.09
CA LEU A 214 10.74 13.47 24.13
C LEU A 214 10.38 12.97 22.73
N ALA A 215 10.51 13.85 21.74
CA ALA A 215 10.47 13.43 20.35
C ALA A 215 11.65 12.48 20.05
N GLY A 216 11.39 11.41 19.32
CA GLY A 216 12.41 10.43 18.93
C GLY A 216 13.22 10.79 17.69
N GLN A 217 12.83 11.86 17.00
CA GLN A 217 13.47 12.47 15.83
C GLN A 217 13.24 13.99 15.87
N SER A 218 13.98 14.76 15.06
CA SER A 218 13.84 16.24 15.07
C SER A 218 12.84 16.81 14.05
N ASP A 219 12.37 16.01 13.10
CA ASP A 219 11.31 16.36 12.13
C ASP A 219 9.93 16.63 12.76
N TRP A 220 9.69 16.17 13.99
CA TRP A 220 8.50 16.52 14.78
C TRP A 220 8.80 17.14 16.15
N LEU A 221 9.97 17.77 16.32
CA LEU A 221 10.35 18.44 17.57
C LEU A 221 9.38 19.56 17.98
N LEU A 222 9.11 20.51 17.07
CA LEU A 222 8.21 21.64 17.34
C LEU A 222 6.79 21.18 17.68
N PRO A 223 6.13 20.28 16.90
CA PRO A 223 4.84 19.74 17.30
C PRO A 223 4.85 19.12 18.70
N ALA A 224 5.86 18.31 19.04
CA ALA A 224 5.96 17.70 20.37
C ALA A 224 6.10 18.75 21.48
N VAL A 225 7.00 19.74 21.31
CA VAL A 225 7.19 20.82 22.29
C VAL A 225 5.93 21.67 22.44
N SER A 226 5.20 21.92 21.36
CA SER A 226 3.98 22.75 21.38
C SER A 226 2.86 22.18 22.26
N VAL A 227 2.85 20.86 22.48
CA VAL A 227 1.88 20.17 23.34
C VAL A 227 2.48 19.67 24.66
N GLY A 228 3.68 20.16 25.01
CA GLY A 228 4.31 19.95 26.31
C GLY A 228 5.41 18.89 26.37
N GLY A 229 5.90 18.40 25.23
CA GLY A 229 7.14 17.64 25.16
C GLY A 229 8.34 18.52 25.55
N ILE A 230 9.41 17.92 26.07
CA ILE A 230 10.53 18.68 26.65
C ILE A 230 11.75 18.78 25.72
N GLY A 231 11.70 18.21 24.53
CA GLY A 231 12.83 18.18 23.60
C GLY A 231 12.83 16.98 22.67
N THR A 232 14.02 16.59 22.20
CA THR A 232 14.21 15.47 21.27
C THR A 232 15.49 14.70 21.54
N ILE A 233 15.47 13.39 21.27
CA ILE A 233 16.67 12.56 21.12
C ILE A 233 16.79 12.21 19.63
N THR A 234 17.63 12.91 18.87
CA THR A 234 17.64 12.86 17.41
C THR A 234 19.00 12.48 16.80
N GLY A 235 18.98 11.59 15.80
CA GLY A 235 20.18 11.17 15.07
C GLY A 235 20.82 12.28 14.26
N LEU A 236 20.04 13.23 13.74
CA LEU A 236 20.54 14.34 12.92
C LEU A 236 21.51 15.27 13.67
N ALA A 237 21.45 15.29 14.99
CA ALA A 237 22.41 16.01 15.83
C ALA A 237 23.85 15.46 15.73
N ASN A 238 24.07 14.29 15.13
CA ASN A 238 25.43 13.80 14.82
C ASN A 238 26.12 14.61 13.70
N ILE A 239 25.37 15.40 12.92
CA ILE A 239 25.92 16.26 11.86
C ILE A 239 25.52 17.73 12.04
N TYR A 240 24.26 18.01 12.41
CA TYR A 240 23.74 19.38 12.55
C TYR A 240 23.22 19.68 13.98
N PRO A 241 24.06 19.53 15.03
CA PRO A 241 23.62 19.71 16.41
C PRO A 241 23.12 21.13 16.70
N ARG A 242 23.80 22.15 16.18
CA ARG A 242 23.41 23.56 16.39
C ARG A 242 22.07 23.91 15.75
N THR A 243 21.76 23.33 14.60
CA THR A 243 20.46 23.51 13.93
C THR A 243 19.33 22.91 14.77
N CYS A 244 19.56 21.72 15.34
CA CYS A 244 18.59 21.09 16.23
C CYS A 244 18.36 21.93 17.50
N ILE A 245 19.45 22.46 18.09
CA ILE A 245 19.39 23.35 19.27
C ILE A 245 18.63 24.64 18.94
N GLU A 246 18.90 25.25 17.79
CA GLU A 246 18.20 26.46 17.37
C GLU A 246 16.70 26.22 17.19
N LEU A 247 16.30 25.11 16.57
CA LEU A 247 14.90 24.74 16.46
C LEU A 247 14.25 24.55 17.84
N TYR A 248 14.94 23.89 18.77
CA TYR A 248 14.46 23.75 20.15
C TYR A 248 14.26 25.12 20.83
N ASN A 249 15.25 26.02 20.73
CA ASN A 249 15.18 27.37 21.28
C ASN A 249 14.01 28.17 20.70
N LEU A 250 13.85 28.16 19.38
CA LEU A 250 12.73 28.83 18.71
C LEU A 250 11.36 28.26 19.16
N SER A 251 11.31 26.95 19.43
CA SER A 251 10.11 26.26 19.89
C SER A 251 9.71 26.68 21.31
N ILE A 252 10.68 26.81 22.23
CA ILE A 252 10.42 27.24 23.62
C ILE A 252 10.15 28.75 23.73
N GLU A 253 10.72 29.57 22.84
CA GLU A 253 10.47 31.02 22.80
C GLU A 253 9.07 31.37 22.28
N GLY A 254 8.34 30.41 21.70
CA GLY A 254 6.99 30.62 21.16
C GLY A 254 6.99 31.43 19.85
N THR A 255 8.10 31.50 19.12
CA THR A 255 8.21 32.22 17.84
C THR A 255 7.67 31.37 16.68
N THR A 256 6.37 31.05 16.72
CA THR A 256 5.74 30.00 15.90
C THR A 256 6.13 30.05 14.41
N GLN A 257 6.13 31.22 13.76
CA GLN A 257 6.48 31.30 12.34
C GLN A 257 7.94 30.93 12.04
N LYS A 258 8.90 31.40 12.86
CA LYS A 258 10.32 31.08 12.69
C LYS A 258 10.58 29.62 13.03
N ALA A 259 10.00 29.14 14.12
CA ALA A 259 10.09 27.74 14.53
C ALA A 259 9.50 26.81 13.46
N THR A 260 8.32 27.13 12.89
CA THR A 260 7.70 26.34 11.81
C THR A 260 8.57 26.32 10.56
N LYS A 261 9.16 27.46 10.18
CA LYS A 261 10.10 27.51 9.05
C LYS A 261 11.32 26.61 9.30
N ALA A 262 11.97 26.75 10.45
CA ALA A 262 13.12 25.95 10.82
C ALA A 262 12.76 24.45 10.92
N GLN A 263 11.57 24.11 11.43
CA GLN A 263 11.06 22.75 11.51
C GLN A 263 10.93 22.11 10.12
N ASN A 264 10.32 22.83 9.17
CA ASN A 264 10.11 22.33 7.82
C ASN A 264 11.43 22.14 7.06
N GLU A 265 12.39 23.06 7.24
CA GLU A 265 13.73 22.93 6.66
C GLU A 265 14.49 21.74 7.26
N LEU A 266 14.44 21.57 8.58
CA LEU A 266 15.10 20.47 9.27
C LEU A 266 14.46 19.11 8.91
N ALA A 267 13.13 19.03 8.81
CA ALA A 267 12.42 17.80 8.48
C ALA A 267 12.84 17.22 7.11
N ALA A 268 13.06 18.09 6.12
CA ALA A 268 13.54 17.66 4.80
C ALA A 268 14.92 16.97 4.88
N VAL A 269 15.80 17.43 5.78
CA VAL A 269 17.14 16.86 5.98
C VAL A 269 17.06 15.58 6.81
N GLU A 270 16.29 15.56 7.90
CA GLU A 270 16.07 14.38 8.74
C GLU A 270 15.58 13.19 7.91
N TRP A 271 14.64 13.42 7.00
CA TRP A 271 14.08 12.39 6.13
C TRP A 271 15.12 11.75 5.20
N GLY A 272 16.00 12.58 4.61
CA GLY A 272 17.12 12.08 3.80
C GLY A 272 18.15 11.33 4.63
N PHE A 273 18.40 11.80 5.85
CA PHE A 273 19.32 11.19 6.81
C PHE A 273 18.82 9.81 7.29
N ALA A 274 17.52 9.71 7.62
CA ALA A 274 16.90 8.47 8.11
C ALA A 274 16.90 7.33 7.09
N LYS A 275 16.79 7.64 5.78
CA LYS A 275 16.82 6.64 4.69
C LYS A 275 18.05 5.75 4.66
N GLY A 276 19.19 6.28 5.10
CA GLY A 276 20.45 5.56 5.04
C GLY A 276 20.60 4.49 6.11
N GLY A 277 19.65 4.39 7.06
CA GLY A 277 19.84 3.62 8.28
C GLY A 277 21.09 4.06 9.05
N ILE A 278 21.64 3.17 9.85
CA ILE A 278 22.85 3.45 10.65
C ILE A 278 24.08 3.62 9.74
N ASN A 279 24.22 2.77 8.71
CA ASN A 279 25.37 2.80 7.81
C ASN A 279 25.43 4.08 6.98
N GLY A 280 24.32 4.48 6.37
CA GLY A 280 24.25 5.73 5.62
C GLY A 280 24.43 6.94 6.54
N THR A 281 23.92 6.88 7.77
CA THR A 281 24.18 7.90 8.80
C THR A 281 25.67 8.04 9.09
N LYS A 282 26.38 6.95 9.39
CA LYS A 282 27.84 6.95 9.60
C LYS A 282 28.57 7.47 8.37
N TRP A 283 28.20 7.02 7.18
CA TRP A 283 28.84 7.47 5.94
C TRP A 283 28.71 8.99 5.77
N VAL A 284 27.50 9.55 5.92
CA VAL A 284 27.28 11.01 5.81
C VAL A 284 28.06 11.76 6.89
N VAL A 285 28.04 11.31 8.14
CA VAL A 285 28.78 11.97 9.22
C VAL A 285 30.29 11.91 8.96
N ALA A 286 30.81 10.78 8.49
CA ALA A 286 32.23 10.64 8.17
C ALA A 286 32.66 11.59 7.05
N GLN A 287 31.87 11.68 5.98
CA GLN A 287 32.10 12.63 4.89
C GLN A 287 32.15 14.07 5.37
N TYR A 288 31.16 14.48 6.17
CA TYR A 288 31.03 15.88 6.60
C TYR A 288 32.04 16.29 7.67
N LEU A 289 32.40 15.37 8.58
CA LEU A 289 33.33 15.64 9.67
C LEU A 289 34.77 15.21 9.36
N GLY A 290 35.02 14.67 8.16
CA GLY A 290 36.34 14.24 7.71
C GLY A 290 36.88 13.04 8.50
N TYR A 291 36.01 12.11 8.87
CA TYR A 291 36.42 10.84 9.48
C TYR A 291 36.78 9.83 8.40
N PRO A 292 37.62 8.82 8.71
CA PRO A 292 37.92 7.76 7.76
C PRO A 292 36.64 7.12 7.19
N GLU A 293 36.54 7.04 5.86
CA GLU A 293 35.47 6.36 5.12
C GLU A 293 35.66 4.84 5.16
N THR A 294 35.76 4.29 6.36
CA THR A 294 35.93 2.85 6.54
C THR A 294 34.62 2.28 7.07
N PRO A 295 33.95 1.38 6.33
CA PRO A 295 32.75 0.71 6.82
C PRO A 295 33.15 -0.50 7.67
N PRO A 296 32.83 -0.54 8.97
CA PRO A 296 32.78 -1.79 9.70
C PRO A 296 31.31 -2.18 9.76
N VAL A 297 30.89 -3.07 8.87
CA VAL A 297 29.66 -3.82 9.07
C VAL A 297 30.06 -5.28 9.20
N ILE A 298 29.36 -5.97 10.08
CA ILE A 298 29.20 -7.41 10.13
C ILE A 298 28.92 -7.89 8.68
N ASN A 299 29.96 -8.34 7.98
CA ASN A 299 29.80 -8.98 6.69
C ASN A 299 29.10 -10.31 6.93
N HIS A 300 27.76 -10.33 6.85
CA HIS A 300 26.89 -11.44 6.40
C HIS A 300 25.40 -11.10 6.62
N VAL A 301 24.95 -9.93 6.17
CA VAL A 301 23.58 -9.77 5.66
C VAL A 301 23.68 -8.92 4.39
N VAL A 302 23.66 -9.63 3.26
CA VAL A 302 23.51 -9.20 1.86
C VAL A 302 23.72 -7.70 1.57
N ASP A 303 24.89 -7.34 1.04
CA ASP A 303 25.20 -6.00 0.55
C ASP A 303 25.05 -5.96 -0.98
N ALA A 304 24.19 -5.07 -1.48
CA ALA A 304 24.04 -4.77 -2.91
C ALA A 304 24.90 -3.57 -3.29
N GLY A 305 26.20 -3.82 -3.51
CA GLY A 305 27.03 -3.18 -4.52
C GLY A 305 27.36 -1.68 -4.43
N MET A 306 28.52 -1.36 -3.84
CA MET A 306 29.33 -0.21 -4.27
C MET A 306 30.79 -0.64 -4.47
N THR A 307 31.35 -0.39 -5.66
CA THR A 307 32.78 -0.54 -5.93
C THR A 307 33.49 0.81 -5.83
N SER A 308 34.66 0.77 -5.17
CA SER A 308 35.56 1.87 -4.86
C SER A 308 36.48 2.24 -6.01
N GLU A 309 36.75 3.53 -6.18
CA GLU A 309 38.04 4.06 -6.65
C GLU A 309 38.09 5.58 -6.46
N ALA A 310 38.78 6.07 -5.42
CA ALA A 310 39.64 7.26 -5.48
C ALA A 310 40.31 7.58 -4.12
N ALA A 311 41.60 7.26 -3.99
CA ALA A 311 42.52 8.05 -3.17
C ALA A 311 43.90 8.07 -3.83
N SER A 312 44.29 9.24 -4.38
CA SER A 312 45.70 9.63 -4.47
C SER A 312 45.88 11.16 -4.64
N VAL A 313 46.53 11.73 -3.60
CA VAL A 313 47.54 12.80 -3.59
C VAL A 313 47.13 14.29 -3.69
N ALA A 314 47.61 15.04 -2.69
CA ALA A 314 47.58 16.50 -2.53
C ALA A 314 48.78 17.21 -3.20
N GLY A 315 48.61 18.50 -3.57
CA GLY A 315 49.74 19.47 -3.68
C GLY A 315 49.71 20.56 -4.78
N SER A 316 49.25 21.76 -4.41
CA SER A 316 49.68 23.13 -4.83
C SER A 316 49.43 23.72 -6.25
N GLY A 317 48.68 24.85 -6.29
CA GLY A 317 49.21 26.17 -6.71
C GLY A 317 48.94 26.74 -8.11
N ALA A 318 47.87 27.53 -8.25
CA ALA A 318 47.62 28.69 -9.14
C ALA A 318 47.74 28.58 -10.68
N GLY A 319 46.61 28.79 -11.38
CA GLY A 319 46.54 29.14 -12.81
C GLY A 319 45.27 28.64 -13.53
N SER A 320 44.50 29.57 -14.12
CA SER A 320 43.51 29.43 -15.22
C SER A 320 42.83 28.05 -15.46
N GLY A 321 41.48 27.99 -15.31
CA GLY A 321 40.62 26.81 -15.58
C GLY A 321 40.52 26.40 -17.07
N PRO A 322 39.49 25.65 -17.54
CA PRO A 322 38.39 24.90 -16.90
C PRO A 322 38.43 23.37 -17.22
N SER A 323 37.54 22.53 -16.66
CA SER A 323 36.85 21.45 -17.43
C SER A 323 35.82 20.65 -16.61
N ARG A 324 34.54 20.91 -16.89
CA ARG A 324 33.38 20.04 -16.59
C ARG A 324 33.28 18.93 -17.65
N ARG A 325 33.03 17.67 -17.27
CA ARG A 325 32.51 16.65 -18.20
C ARG A 325 31.00 16.83 -18.38
N LEU A 326 30.61 17.23 -19.60
CA LEU A 326 29.25 17.38 -20.10
C LEU A 326 28.80 16.15 -20.93
N PRO A 327 27.49 15.96 -21.21
CA PRO A 327 26.95 14.77 -21.85
C PRO A 327 27.38 14.55 -23.31
N ARG A 328 27.26 13.30 -23.77
CA ARG A 328 27.63 12.77 -25.10
C ARG A 328 26.85 13.47 -26.24
N SER A 329 27.53 13.84 -27.34
CA SER A 329 26.84 14.37 -28.54
C SER A 329 26.29 13.23 -29.43
N LYS A 330 25.08 13.41 -29.97
CA LYS A 330 24.46 12.45 -30.92
C LYS A 330 25.06 12.52 -32.34
N VAL A 331 25.91 13.52 -32.65
CA VAL A 331 26.36 13.85 -34.03
C VAL A 331 27.89 13.78 -34.23
N GLY A 332 28.67 13.41 -33.20
CA GLY A 332 30.14 13.33 -33.26
C GLY A 332 30.72 12.30 -34.24
N CYS A 333 32.00 12.47 -34.60
CA CYS A 333 32.70 11.57 -35.52
C CYS A 333 32.73 10.14 -34.95
N LEU A 334 32.75 9.15 -35.84
CA LEU A 334 32.73 7.74 -35.48
C LEU A 334 33.95 7.37 -34.63
N THR A 335 35.11 7.99 -34.88
CA THR A 335 36.34 7.74 -34.11
C THR A 335 36.24 8.19 -32.66
N CYS A 336 35.77 9.41 -32.39
CA CYS A 336 35.57 9.90 -31.03
C CYS A 336 34.43 9.16 -30.31
N ARG A 337 33.35 8.81 -31.04
CA ARG A 337 32.24 8.02 -30.51
C ARG A 337 32.67 6.62 -30.07
N ARG A 338 33.44 5.90 -30.89
CA ARG A 338 33.93 4.55 -30.59
C ARG A 338 34.84 4.56 -29.36
N ARG A 339 35.62 5.63 -29.18
CA ARG A 339 36.47 5.86 -28.00
C ARG A 339 35.73 6.44 -26.79
N ARG A 340 34.40 6.59 -26.86
CA ARG A 340 33.53 7.13 -25.80
C ARG A 340 33.97 8.51 -25.27
N VAL A 341 34.59 9.35 -26.10
CA VAL A 341 34.99 10.74 -25.78
C VAL A 341 34.14 11.76 -26.56
N ARG A 342 33.94 12.95 -25.98
CA ARG A 342 33.13 14.01 -26.61
C ARG A 342 33.85 14.57 -27.84
N CYS A 343 33.18 14.58 -28.99
CA CYS A 343 33.70 15.13 -30.24
C CYS A 343 33.33 16.62 -30.35
N ASN A 344 34.21 17.46 -30.91
CA ASN A 344 33.92 18.88 -31.14
C ASN A 344 33.29 19.17 -32.53
N GLU A 345 33.00 18.14 -33.32
CA GLU A 345 32.18 18.27 -34.54
C GLU A 345 32.75 19.09 -35.70
N GLN A 346 34.03 19.47 -35.65
CA GLN A 346 34.72 20.10 -36.78
C GLN A 346 35.00 19.11 -37.93
N LYS A 347 34.67 19.52 -39.16
CA LYS A 347 34.92 18.79 -40.40
C LYS A 347 35.99 19.53 -41.23
N PRO A 348 36.88 18.81 -41.93
CA PRO A 348 36.86 17.36 -42.16
C PRO A 348 37.43 16.53 -41.00
N ARG A 349 38.28 17.10 -40.14
CA ARG A 349 38.82 16.43 -38.94
C ARG A 349 38.48 17.22 -37.69
N CYS A 350 38.09 16.49 -36.64
CA CYS A 350 37.83 17.06 -35.34
C CYS A 350 39.15 17.30 -34.61
N SER A 351 39.23 18.35 -33.80
CA SER A 351 40.45 18.76 -33.10
C SER A 351 41.02 17.65 -32.19
N HIS A 352 40.15 16.80 -31.64
CA HIS A 352 40.57 15.69 -30.79
C HIS A 352 41.24 14.55 -31.58
N CYS A 353 40.74 14.23 -32.77
CA CYS A 353 41.36 13.26 -33.67
C CYS A 353 42.62 13.84 -34.32
N GLU A 354 42.64 15.13 -34.65
CA GLU A 354 43.81 15.79 -35.24
C GLU A 354 44.99 15.86 -34.26
N ARG A 355 44.76 16.31 -33.02
CA ARG A 355 45.79 16.40 -31.98
C ARG A 355 46.40 15.05 -31.61
N LEU A 356 45.62 13.99 -31.64
CA LEU A 356 46.08 12.62 -31.36
C LEU A 356 46.54 11.87 -32.62
N ASN A 357 46.56 12.56 -33.76
CA ASN A 357 46.90 12.05 -35.08
C ASN A 357 46.14 10.76 -35.47
N LEU A 358 44.85 10.73 -35.17
CA LEU A 358 43.93 9.63 -35.48
C LEU A 358 43.06 9.96 -36.70
N GLU A 359 42.71 8.95 -37.48
CA GLU A 359 41.79 9.09 -38.61
C GLU A 359 40.40 9.55 -38.12
N CYS A 360 39.85 10.60 -38.73
CA CYS A 360 38.59 11.21 -38.29
C CYS A 360 37.46 10.88 -39.27
N LEU A 361 36.69 9.84 -38.95
CA LEU A 361 35.66 9.32 -39.85
C LEU A 361 34.28 9.85 -39.48
N TRP A 362 33.59 10.43 -40.45
CA TRP A 362 32.22 10.93 -40.32
C TRP A 362 31.25 10.00 -41.05
N ARG A 363 29.99 9.90 -40.57
CA ARG A 363 28.96 9.17 -41.34
C ARG A 363 28.77 9.85 -42.70
N PRO A 364 28.73 9.10 -43.81
CA PRO A 364 28.39 9.67 -45.12
C PRO A 364 26.99 10.28 -45.05
N ILE A 365 26.85 11.51 -45.56
CA ILE A 365 25.53 12.14 -45.73
C ILE A 365 24.92 11.49 -46.97
N ALA A 366 23.78 10.81 -46.83
CA ALA A 366 22.97 10.40 -47.97
C ALA A 366 22.45 11.68 -48.67
N PRO A 367 22.54 11.80 -50.01
CA PRO A 367 22.09 13.00 -50.70
C PRO A 367 20.57 13.18 -50.53
N LEU A 368 20.19 14.35 -50.02
CA LEU A 368 18.81 14.83 -50.06
C LEU A 368 18.41 14.98 -51.53
N SER A 369 17.31 14.34 -51.92
CA SER A 369 16.69 14.57 -53.22
C SER A 369 16.24 16.04 -53.29
N ALA A 370 16.68 16.69 -54.36
CA ALA A 370 16.30 18.03 -54.72
C ALA A 370 14.79 18.11 -54.96
N ASN A 371 14.12 19.05 -54.29
CA ASN A 371 13.01 19.76 -54.92
C ASN A 371 13.36 21.25 -54.94
N GLN A 372 13.74 21.67 -56.14
CA GLN A 372 14.17 23.00 -56.52
C GLN A 372 13.06 24.02 -56.22
N ARG A 373 13.41 25.09 -55.50
CA ARG A 373 12.74 26.38 -55.67
C ARG A 373 13.83 27.42 -55.96
N GLN A 374 13.96 27.72 -57.25
CA GLN A 374 14.71 28.88 -57.72
C GLN A 374 13.92 30.13 -57.33
N HIS A 375 14.59 31.05 -56.63
CA HIS A 375 14.16 32.43 -56.52
C HIS A 375 14.56 33.18 -57.80
N THR A 376 13.65 34.00 -58.31
CA THR A 376 13.99 35.19 -59.11
C THR A 376 13.18 36.36 -58.54
N PRO A 377 13.78 37.52 -58.24
CA PRO A 377 13.08 38.69 -57.71
C PRO A 377 12.75 39.71 -58.81
N GLN A 378 11.94 40.73 -58.45
CA GLN A 378 11.50 41.94 -59.21
C GLN A 378 10.00 41.86 -59.60
N THR A 379 9.13 42.87 -59.55
CA THR A 379 9.14 44.32 -59.23
C THR A 379 7.68 44.81 -59.22
N ALA A 380 7.38 45.81 -58.36
CA ALA A 380 6.47 46.96 -58.55
C ALA A 380 4.94 46.83 -58.85
N THR A 381 4.24 47.88 -58.37
CA THR A 381 2.88 48.40 -58.72
C THR A 381 1.66 47.63 -58.20
N ASP A 382 0.51 48.21 -57.85
CA ASP A 382 0.04 49.55 -57.45
C ASP A 382 -1.47 49.38 -57.11
N GLN A 383 -2.05 50.31 -56.35
CA GLN A 383 -3.49 50.68 -56.30
C GLN A 383 -4.59 49.80 -55.64
N ARG A 384 -5.24 50.46 -54.65
CA ARG A 384 -6.70 50.74 -54.46
C ARG A 384 -7.65 49.51 -54.38
N THR A 385 -8.62 49.40 -53.46
CA THR A 385 -9.62 50.41 -53.04
C THR A 385 -10.43 49.86 -51.84
N LEU A 386 -10.82 50.75 -50.93
CA LEU A 386 -11.91 50.64 -49.92
C LEU A 386 -13.31 50.56 -50.62
N PRO A 387 -14.50 50.51 -49.95
CA PRO A 387 -14.79 50.86 -48.54
C PRO A 387 -15.97 50.13 -47.81
N TYR A 388 -16.12 50.49 -46.51
CA TYR A 388 -17.35 50.74 -45.72
C TYR A 388 -18.34 49.58 -45.45
N SER A 389 -19.03 49.45 -44.31
CA SER A 389 -19.58 50.38 -43.28
C SER A 389 -19.85 49.54 -42.00
N ASP A 390 -19.50 49.88 -40.77
CA ASP A 390 -19.77 51.05 -39.90
C ASP A 390 -21.26 51.26 -39.55
N VAL A 391 -21.62 51.02 -38.29
CA VAL A 391 -22.52 51.75 -37.34
C VAL A 391 -22.49 50.91 -36.05
N GLY A 392 -22.17 51.37 -34.84
CA GLY A 392 -22.02 52.72 -34.33
C GLY A 392 -22.73 52.81 -32.98
N GLN A 393 -21.95 53.10 -31.92
CA GLN A 393 -22.28 54.00 -30.80
C GLN A 393 -23.33 53.53 -29.75
N SER A 394 -23.25 53.87 -28.46
CA SER A 394 -22.29 54.60 -27.60
C SER A 394 -22.91 54.61 -26.17
N THR A 395 -22.16 54.78 -25.08
CA THR A 395 -21.99 56.00 -24.23
C THR A 395 -22.06 55.50 -22.76
N GLU A 396 -21.38 55.96 -21.70
CA GLU A 396 -20.53 57.12 -21.40
C GLU A 396 -20.02 56.95 -19.93
N THR A 397 -18.72 57.05 -19.59
CA THR A 397 -18.01 58.22 -18.95
C THR A 397 -17.72 58.07 -17.42
N PRO A 398 -16.91 58.93 -16.75
CA PRO A 398 -15.50 59.30 -17.04
C PRO A 398 -14.59 59.57 -15.78
N ASN A 399 -13.30 59.87 -16.05
CA ASN A 399 -12.32 60.70 -15.28
C ASN A 399 -11.67 60.12 -13.99
N ALA A 400 -10.36 60.27 -13.68
CA ALA A 400 -9.26 61.04 -14.27
C ALA A 400 -7.85 60.54 -13.82
N PHE A 401 -6.91 60.61 -14.77
CA PHE A 401 -5.44 60.83 -14.75
C PHE A 401 -4.59 60.76 -13.46
N VAL A 402 -3.46 60.01 -13.50
CA VAL A 402 -2.06 60.53 -13.50
C VAL A 402 -1.02 59.39 -13.74
N ARG A 403 -0.12 59.62 -14.72
CA ARG A 403 1.23 59.05 -15.00
C ARG A 403 1.45 57.53 -15.16
N ASN A 404 1.63 57.11 -16.42
CA ASN A 404 2.26 55.85 -16.82
C ASN A 404 3.76 56.04 -17.08
N ASN A 405 4.58 55.33 -16.31
CA ASN A 405 5.94 54.93 -16.66
C ASN A 405 6.21 53.66 -15.86
N ASN A 406 6.20 52.48 -16.51
CA ASN A 406 6.83 51.24 -16.02
C ASN A 406 6.80 50.18 -17.14
N ASN A 407 7.89 50.12 -17.90
CA ASN A 407 8.35 48.88 -18.50
C ASN A 407 9.08 48.10 -17.41
N PHE A 408 8.44 47.06 -16.86
CA PHE A 408 9.16 46.00 -16.15
C PHE A 408 8.69 44.66 -16.69
N ALA A 409 9.65 43.98 -17.30
CA ALA A 409 9.56 42.61 -17.74
C ALA A 409 9.25 41.71 -16.54
N THR A 410 8.26 40.85 -16.72
CA THR A 410 7.96 39.71 -15.86
C THR A 410 9.20 38.84 -15.71
N VAL A 411 9.75 38.86 -14.50
CA VAL A 411 10.67 37.85 -13.97
C VAL A 411 9.82 36.65 -13.60
N ASN A 412 9.83 35.61 -14.43
CA ASN A 412 9.38 34.29 -14.01
C ASN A 412 10.47 33.66 -13.16
N SER A 413 10.11 33.51 -11.89
CA SER A 413 10.60 32.50 -10.96
C SER A 413 10.49 31.11 -11.57
N ASP A 414 11.57 30.34 -11.57
CA ASP A 414 11.51 28.87 -11.50
C ASP A 414 12.74 28.39 -10.73
N PHE A 415 12.56 28.30 -9.42
CA PHE A 415 13.47 27.69 -8.47
C PHE A 415 12.66 26.59 -7.78
N ASN A 416 12.52 25.44 -8.44
CA ASN A 416 12.19 24.15 -7.85
C ASN A 416 12.18 23.10 -8.96
N ASP A 417 13.14 22.19 -8.94
CA ASP A 417 12.93 20.84 -9.46
C ASP A 417 13.89 19.89 -8.74
N THR A 418 13.40 19.47 -7.57
CA THR A 418 13.95 18.42 -6.74
C THR A 418 13.27 17.11 -7.10
N PHE A 419 14.06 16.21 -7.66
CA PHE A 419 14.16 14.78 -7.35
C PHE A 419 12.91 14.11 -6.71
N SER A 420 12.23 13.28 -7.52
CA SER A 420 11.08 12.43 -7.13
C SER A 420 11.48 11.30 -6.19
N TYR A 421 10.83 11.28 -5.03
CA TYR A 421 11.00 10.34 -3.92
C TYR A 421 10.36 8.94 -4.19
N ALA A 422 9.67 8.75 -5.31
CA ALA A 422 8.75 7.63 -5.53
C ALA A 422 9.41 6.28 -5.91
N ASN A 423 10.67 6.23 -6.34
CA ASN A 423 11.28 5.01 -6.89
C ASN A 423 12.02 4.11 -5.88
N PHE A 424 12.08 4.46 -4.60
CA PHE A 424 12.83 3.69 -3.59
C PHE A 424 11.94 2.83 -2.68
N MET A 425 10.61 2.98 -2.75
CA MET A 425 9.66 2.19 -1.95
C MET A 425 9.13 0.93 -2.64
N TRP A 426 9.54 0.67 -3.89
CA TRP A 426 8.95 -0.37 -4.73
C TRP A 426 10.01 -1.35 -5.27
N ASP A 427 10.86 -1.86 -4.39
CA ASP A 427 11.68 -3.02 -4.70
C ASP A 427 10.97 -4.31 -4.25
N HIS A 428 10.62 -5.14 -5.23
CA HIS A 428 9.86 -6.39 -5.08
C HIS A 428 10.68 -7.53 -4.43
N GLU A 429 11.96 -7.33 -4.12
CA GLU A 429 12.80 -8.36 -3.49
C GLU A 429 12.64 -8.46 -1.96
N LEU A 430 12.19 -7.39 -1.27
CA LEU A 430 12.01 -7.37 0.20
C LEU A 430 10.72 -8.05 0.70
N GLN A 431 9.72 -8.23 -0.17
CA GLN A 431 8.48 -8.96 0.18
C GLN A 431 8.65 -10.49 0.19
N ARG A 432 9.73 -11.02 -0.40
CA ARG A 432 10.01 -12.47 -0.41
C ARG A 432 10.44 -13.02 0.95
N SER A 433 11.05 -12.23 1.83
CA SER A 433 11.67 -12.77 3.07
C SER A 433 10.78 -12.71 4.32
N MET A 434 9.69 -11.93 4.33
CA MET A 434 8.88 -11.71 5.54
C MET A 434 7.79 -12.75 5.79
N VAL A 435 7.65 -13.71 4.89
CA VAL A 435 6.46 -14.56 4.84
C VAL A 435 6.83 -16.06 4.94
N GLN A 436 8.07 -16.39 4.57
CA GLN A 436 8.61 -17.75 4.69
C GLN A 436 8.92 -18.17 6.15
N ASP A 437 9.02 -17.21 7.09
CA ASP A 437 9.34 -17.46 8.50
C ASP A 437 8.10 -17.68 9.40
N SER A 438 6.87 -17.58 8.87
CA SER A 438 5.65 -17.71 9.67
C SER A 438 5.13 -19.14 9.83
N TRP A 439 5.66 -20.13 9.10
CA TRP A 439 5.07 -21.48 9.02
C TRP A 439 5.86 -22.59 9.72
N ASN A 440 7.11 -22.33 10.15
CA ASN A 440 8.01 -23.38 10.62
C ASN A 440 8.07 -23.62 12.16
N ASP A 441 7.33 -22.88 12.99
CA ASP A 441 7.53 -22.94 14.46
C ASP A 441 6.36 -23.52 15.27
N TRP A 442 5.73 -24.59 14.78
CA TRP A 442 4.78 -25.39 15.57
C TRP A 442 5.22 -26.86 15.60
N GLY A 443 6.27 -27.13 16.38
CA GLY A 443 6.85 -28.47 16.55
C GLY A 443 5.94 -29.42 17.33
N ILE A 444 5.61 -30.57 16.72
CA ILE A 444 5.31 -31.81 17.44
C ILE A 444 6.63 -32.54 17.66
N SER A 445 6.96 -32.75 18.93
CA SER A 445 8.09 -33.54 19.41
C SER A 445 7.97 -35.02 19.02
N SER A 446 9.04 -35.59 18.44
CA SER A 446 9.41 -36.97 18.74
C SER A 446 10.93 -37.15 18.72
N ALA A 447 11.46 -37.64 19.83
CA ALA A 447 12.86 -37.81 20.14
C ALA A 447 13.53 -39.00 19.44
N SER A 448 14.87 -39.05 19.59
CA SER A 448 15.86 -40.07 19.19
C SER A 448 16.38 -39.93 17.75
N GLY A 449 17.68 -39.90 17.43
CA GLY A 449 18.91 -40.11 18.18
C GLY A 449 19.91 -40.87 17.29
N VAL A 450 21.15 -40.37 17.22
CA VAL A 450 22.42 -41.12 16.96
C VAL A 450 22.95 -41.22 15.50
N THR A 451 24.13 -40.58 15.33
CA THR A 451 25.34 -40.85 14.48
C THR A 451 25.39 -40.72 12.95
N GLU A 452 26.27 -39.80 12.53
CA GLU A 452 27.42 -39.93 11.59
C GLU A 452 27.31 -40.70 10.25
N GLY A 453 27.61 -39.99 9.15
CA GLY A 453 28.78 -40.32 8.31
C GLY A 453 28.57 -40.80 6.86
N ILE A 454 29.19 -40.05 5.93
CA ILE A 454 29.99 -40.52 4.78
C ILE A 454 29.31 -40.81 3.40
N MET A 455 29.65 -39.91 2.45
CA MET A 455 30.10 -40.08 1.04
C MET A 455 29.20 -40.59 -0.12
N ALA A 456 29.17 -39.73 -1.16
CA ALA A 456 29.63 -39.91 -2.56
C ALA A 456 28.80 -40.69 -3.62
N GLU A 457 28.67 -40.01 -4.76
CA GLU A 457 28.71 -40.45 -6.18
C GLU A 457 27.89 -41.67 -6.65
N ALA A 458 27.04 -41.47 -7.67
CA ALA A 458 27.36 -41.86 -9.05
C ALA A 458 26.13 -41.86 -9.99
N SER A 459 26.39 -41.39 -11.19
CA SER A 459 25.63 -41.46 -12.45
C SER A 459 25.26 -42.87 -12.93
N GLY A 460 24.19 -42.99 -13.73
CA GLY A 460 23.96 -44.16 -14.59
C GLY A 460 22.70 -44.09 -15.46
N GLN A 461 22.91 -44.02 -16.79
CA GLN A 461 21.91 -44.04 -17.87
C GLN A 461 21.22 -45.41 -18.06
N MET A 462 20.04 -45.44 -18.70
CA MET A 462 19.75 -46.32 -19.86
C MET A 462 18.35 -46.06 -20.47
N GLU A 463 18.35 -45.51 -21.71
CA GLU A 463 17.73 -45.99 -22.97
C GLU A 463 16.70 -47.16 -22.93
N GLN A 464 15.71 -47.35 -23.83
CA GLN A 464 15.34 -46.79 -25.14
C GLN A 464 13.96 -47.36 -25.58
N SER A 465 13.24 -46.55 -26.39
CA SER A 465 12.45 -46.89 -27.60
C SER A 465 11.23 -47.84 -27.58
N SER A 466 10.10 -47.37 -28.16
CA SER A 466 9.55 -47.82 -29.48
C SER A 466 8.14 -47.22 -29.75
N THR A 467 8.05 -46.21 -30.63
CA THR A 467 7.35 -46.18 -31.95
C THR A 467 5.81 -46.23 -32.01
N PHE A 468 5.20 -45.09 -32.40
CA PHE A 468 4.34 -44.84 -33.60
C PHE A 468 3.11 -45.78 -33.80
N SER A 469 1.88 -45.37 -34.15
CA SER A 469 1.30 -44.14 -34.71
C SER A 469 -0.22 -44.35 -34.91
N ASN A 470 -0.93 -43.23 -35.18
CA ASN A 470 -2.24 -43.07 -35.85
C ASN A 470 -3.50 -42.82 -34.98
N ARG A 471 -3.98 -41.57 -35.09
CA ARG A 471 -5.39 -41.12 -35.03
C ARG A 471 -6.10 -41.44 -36.38
N PRO A 472 -7.39 -41.10 -36.67
CA PRO A 472 -8.42 -40.36 -35.91
C PRO A 472 -9.90 -40.85 -36.03
N ASN A 473 -10.80 -40.14 -35.31
CA ASN A 473 -12.17 -39.68 -35.66
C ASN A 473 -13.47 -40.32 -35.09
N PHE A 474 -14.13 -39.48 -34.27
CA PHE A 474 -15.53 -39.00 -34.25
C PHE A 474 -16.76 -39.89 -33.94
N ASN A 475 -17.40 -39.51 -32.82
CA ASN A 475 -18.81 -39.08 -32.61
C ASN A 475 -19.95 -40.00 -32.13
N HIS A 476 -20.61 -39.43 -31.11
CA HIS A 476 -22.03 -39.40 -30.70
C HIS A 476 -22.73 -40.52 -29.90
N GLU A 477 -23.16 -40.08 -28.70
CA GLU A 477 -24.50 -40.19 -28.07
C GLU A 477 -24.91 -41.34 -27.11
N ARG A 478 -25.09 -40.90 -25.84
CA ARG A 478 -26.12 -41.15 -24.80
C ARG A 478 -26.91 -42.46 -24.83
N ILE A 479 -26.99 -43.18 -23.68
CA ILE A 479 -28.23 -43.59 -22.96
C ILE A 479 -27.90 -43.86 -21.45
N VAL A 480 -28.82 -43.45 -20.57
CA VAL A 480 -28.89 -43.53 -19.09
C VAL A 480 -29.26 -44.97 -18.61
N PRO A 481 -28.99 -45.36 -17.35
CA PRO A 481 -30.15 -45.75 -16.53
C PRO A 481 -30.11 -45.37 -15.04
N ASP A 482 -31.32 -45.14 -14.53
CA ASP A 482 -31.78 -45.05 -13.14
C ASP A 482 -31.25 -46.12 -12.19
N ILE A 483 -31.02 -45.76 -10.92
CA ILE A 483 -31.33 -46.62 -9.75
C ILE A 483 -31.84 -45.77 -8.56
N ASP A 484 -32.99 -46.19 -8.05
CA ASP A 484 -33.85 -45.75 -6.93
C ASP A 484 -33.17 -45.87 -5.53
N PRO A 485 -33.55 -45.05 -4.52
CA PRO A 485 -32.81 -44.83 -3.29
C PRO A 485 -33.32 -45.71 -2.14
N ALA A 486 -32.66 -46.83 -1.87
CA ALA A 486 -32.93 -47.62 -0.66
C ALA A 486 -31.76 -48.53 -0.27
N ARG A 487 -30.59 -47.95 0.05
CA ARG A 487 -29.55 -48.53 0.93
C ARG A 487 -28.31 -47.64 0.95
N ALA A 488 -28.29 -46.66 1.86
CA ALA A 488 -27.07 -45.92 2.19
C ALA A 488 -27.11 -45.50 3.67
N GLU A 489 -27.20 -46.48 4.55
CA GLU A 489 -26.69 -46.32 5.91
C GLU A 489 -25.74 -47.48 6.19
N THR A 490 -24.65 -47.18 6.91
CA THR A 490 -23.55 -48.08 7.33
C THR A 490 -22.60 -48.59 6.25
N SER A 491 -21.64 -47.75 5.85
CA SER A 491 -20.23 -48.14 5.59
C SER A 491 -19.44 -46.94 5.06
N LEU A 492 -18.97 -46.05 5.95
CA LEU A 492 -17.89 -45.11 5.66
C LEU A 492 -17.22 -44.72 6.99
N VAL A 493 -16.68 -45.74 7.67
CA VAL A 493 -15.63 -45.58 8.67
C VAL A 493 -14.56 -46.60 8.28
N MET A 494 -13.34 -46.10 8.13
CA MET A 494 -12.04 -46.78 8.00
C MET A 494 -11.32 -46.69 6.65
N ALA A 495 -10.08 -46.21 6.80
CA ALA A 495 -8.90 -46.39 5.96
C ALA A 495 -8.75 -45.49 4.72
N TRP A 496 -8.40 -44.23 4.96
CA TRP A 496 -7.43 -43.54 4.10
C TRP A 496 -6.24 -43.21 4.99
N ASN A 497 -5.32 -44.18 5.07
CA ASN A 497 -4.05 -44.00 5.74
C ASN A 497 -3.16 -43.12 4.85
N ASP A 498 -2.63 -42.13 5.53
CA ASP A 498 -1.72 -41.09 5.10
C ASP A 498 -0.34 -41.67 4.77
N SER A 499 0.15 -41.34 3.57
CA SER A 499 1.52 -41.58 3.11
C SER A 499 1.89 -40.46 2.12
N GLY A 500 2.06 -39.24 2.62
CA GLY A 500 2.45 -38.08 1.81
C GLY A 500 3.02 -36.93 2.65
N GLY A 501 3.79 -37.22 3.70
CA GLY A 501 4.46 -36.20 4.51
C GLY A 501 5.79 -35.80 3.87
N ASP A 502 5.80 -34.67 3.17
CA ASP A 502 6.90 -33.67 3.09
C ASP A 502 6.70 -32.68 1.93
N GLU A 503 5.98 -33.05 0.86
CA GLU A 503 5.66 -32.11 -0.25
C GLU A 503 4.45 -31.20 0.05
N ASP A 504 3.45 -31.71 0.78
CA ASP A 504 2.15 -31.04 1.01
C ASP A 504 2.25 -29.75 1.84
N THR A 505 3.12 -29.69 2.85
CA THR A 505 3.29 -28.53 3.73
C THR A 505 3.88 -27.34 2.96
N SER A 506 4.80 -27.62 2.02
CA SER A 506 5.44 -26.58 1.21
C SER A 506 4.47 -25.91 0.22
N GLU A 507 3.51 -26.66 -0.34
CA GLU A 507 2.49 -26.12 -1.24
C GLU A 507 1.50 -25.23 -0.49
N GLU A 508 1.03 -25.66 0.68
CA GLU A 508 0.11 -24.86 1.48
C GLU A 508 0.73 -23.51 1.85
N ASP A 509 1.95 -23.52 2.39
CA ASP A 509 2.63 -22.31 2.85
C ASP A 509 2.78 -21.29 1.71
N ILE A 510 3.19 -21.73 0.51
CA ILE A 510 3.25 -20.87 -0.69
C ILE A 510 1.90 -20.22 -1.01
N LEU A 511 0.80 -20.97 -0.92
CA LEU A 511 -0.56 -20.48 -1.22
C LEU A 511 -1.09 -19.51 -0.15
N LYS A 512 -0.76 -19.74 1.13
CA LYS A 512 -1.06 -18.81 2.23
C LYS A 512 -0.28 -17.52 2.09
N ASP A 513 1.01 -17.66 1.80
CA ASP A 513 1.95 -16.57 1.60
C ASP A 513 1.51 -15.69 0.44
N TYR A 514 1.08 -16.32 -0.65
CA TYR A 514 0.51 -15.62 -1.79
C TYR A 514 -0.76 -14.83 -1.44
N PHE A 515 -1.66 -15.39 -0.64
CA PHE A 515 -2.86 -14.67 -0.18
C PHE A 515 -2.50 -13.47 0.70
N ALA A 516 -1.58 -13.67 1.65
CA ALA A 516 -1.11 -12.65 2.58
C ALA A 516 -0.40 -11.49 1.85
N GLN A 517 0.30 -11.77 0.76
CA GLN A 517 1.07 -10.78 0.01
C GLN A 517 0.28 -10.10 -1.12
N THR A 518 -0.48 -10.84 -1.93
CA THR A 518 -0.70 -10.44 -3.34
C THR A 518 -2.14 -10.08 -3.71
N VAL A 519 -3.15 -10.49 -2.95
CA VAL A 519 -4.49 -10.54 -3.53
C VAL A 519 -5.38 -9.46 -2.94
N VAL A 520 -5.74 -8.43 -3.69
CA VAL A 520 -7.08 -7.83 -3.58
C VAL A 520 -7.92 -8.55 -4.65
N PRO A 521 -9.01 -9.25 -4.30
CA PRO A 521 -9.89 -9.83 -5.30
C PRO A 521 -10.27 -8.75 -6.34
N PRO A 522 -9.99 -8.94 -7.64
CA PRO A 522 -10.11 -7.87 -8.63
C PRO A 522 -11.47 -7.15 -8.65
N ILE A 523 -12.56 -7.89 -8.39
CA ILE A 523 -13.92 -7.35 -8.33
C ILE A 523 -14.10 -6.31 -7.20
N ILE A 524 -13.34 -6.41 -6.11
CA ILE A 524 -13.43 -5.50 -4.96
C ILE A 524 -12.35 -4.41 -4.97
N ALA A 525 -11.34 -4.48 -5.86
CA ALA A 525 -10.17 -3.60 -5.85
C ALA A 525 -10.43 -2.10 -6.12
N GLN A 526 -11.64 -1.73 -6.56
CA GLN A 526 -12.07 -0.32 -6.72
C GLN A 526 -13.24 0.03 -5.80
N VAL A 527 -13.71 -0.96 -5.05
CA VAL A 527 -14.88 -0.90 -4.18
C VAL A 527 -14.44 -0.89 -2.70
N GLU A 528 -13.25 -1.40 -2.43
CA GLU A 528 -12.62 -1.42 -1.12
C GLU A 528 -11.32 -0.61 -1.17
N THR A 529 -11.03 0.20 -0.16
CA THR A 529 -9.74 0.89 -0.04
C THR A 529 -8.63 -0.12 0.26
N GLN A 530 -7.39 0.21 -0.10
CA GLN A 530 -6.23 -0.63 0.23
C GLN A 530 -6.10 -0.83 1.75
N SER A 531 -6.40 0.21 2.53
CA SER A 531 -6.45 0.20 3.99
C SER A 531 -7.52 -0.77 4.51
N LYS A 532 -8.78 -0.66 4.05
CA LYS A 532 -9.86 -1.56 4.48
C LYS A 532 -9.69 -3.00 4.01
N TRP A 533 -9.16 -3.21 2.80
CA TRP A 533 -8.80 -4.56 2.35
C TRP A 533 -7.73 -5.15 3.27
N SER A 534 -6.70 -4.38 3.63
CA SER A 534 -5.64 -4.85 4.53
C SER A 534 -6.20 -5.29 5.88
N SER A 535 -7.08 -4.49 6.50
CA SER A 535 -7.75 -4.87 7.75
C SER A 535 -8.64 -6.10 7.58
N THR A 536 -9.42 -6.18 6.51
CA THR A 536 -10.36 -7.31 6.30
C THR A 536 -9.62 -8.60 5.93
N ARG A 537 -8.52 -8.49 5.18
CA ARG A 537 -7.61 -9.60 4.86
C ARG A 537 -7.01 -10.18 6.13
N GLN A 538 -6.58 -9.34 7.08
CA GLN A 538 -6.11 -9.84 8.37
C GLN A 538 -7.20 -10.59 9.14
N ILE A 539 -8.44 -10.06 9.16
CA ILE A 539 -9.57 -10.76 9.76
C ILE A 539 -9.80 -12.13 9.09
N LEU A 540 -9.73 -12.21 7.76
CA LEU A 540 -9.87 -13.47 7.02
C LEU A 540 -8.72 -14.45 7.31
N ILE A 541 -7.49 -13.95 7.47
CA ILE A 541 -6.33 -14.75 7.89
C ILE A 541 -6.56 -15.30 9.31
N THR A 542 -7.00 -14.47 10.25
CA THR A 542 -7.36 -14.92 11.62
C THR A 542 -8.52 -15.91 11.61
N MET A 543 -9.51 -15.74 10.74
CA MET A 543 -10.58 -16.74 10.58
C MET A 543 -10.04 -18.05 10.02
N SER A 544 -9.04 -18.00 9.15
CA SER A 544 -8.40 -19.18 8.55
C SER A 544 -7.55 -19.99 9.52
N THR A 545 -7.02 -19.37 10.59
CA THR A 545 -6.30 -20.10 11.65
C THR A 545 -7.27 -20.85 12.56
N ASN A 546 -8.48 -20.32 12.73
CA ASN A 546 -9.50 -20.87 13.64
C ASN A 546 -10.49 -21.81 12.93
N SER A 547 -10.63 -21.70 11.61
CA SER A 547 -11.63 -22.43 10.82
C SER A 547 -10.98 -23.09 9.61
N SER A 548 -10.93 -24.43 9.63
CA SER A 548 -10.39 -25.22 8.50
C SER A 548 -11.17 -24.98 7.21
N MET A 549 -12.46 -24.66 7.31
CA MET A 549 -13.30 -24.34 6.17
C MET A 549 -12.82 -23.06 5.46
N VAL A 550 -12.55 -22.00 6.22
CA VAL A 550 -12.03 -20.72 5.71
C VAL A 550 -10.62 -20.90 5.17
N HIS A 551 -9.80 -21.68 5.86
CA HIS A 551 -8.46 -22.06 5.44
C HIS A 551 -8.43 -22.69 4.04
N ASN A 552 -9.20 -23.76 3.85
CA ASN A 552 -9.29 -24.47 2.58
C ASN A 552 -9.87 -23.57 1.47
N ALA A 553 -10.78 -22.66 1.79
CA ALA A 553 -11.35 -21.73 0.82
C ALA A 553 -10.33 -20.68 0.33
N ILE A 554 -9.51 -20.13 1.25
CA ILE A 554 -8.42 -19.21 0.91
C ILE A 554 -7.36 -19.91 0.06
N LEU A 555 -6.94 -21.12 0.43
CA LEU A 555 -5.97 -21.90 -0.36
C LEU A 555 -6.49 -22.20 -1.77
N ALA A 556 -7.77 -22.59 -1.90
CA ALA A 556 -8.39 -22.83 -3.19
C ALA A 556 -8.43 -21.56 -4.06
N PHE A 557 -8.64 -20.39 -3.46
CA PHE A 557 -8.66 -19.11 -4.16
C PHE A 557 -7.26 -18.66 -4.58
N SER A 558 -6.26 -18.77 -3.70
CA SER A 558 -4.85 -18.53 -4.01
C SER A 558 -4.35 -19.41 -5.15
N ASP A 559 -4.67 -20.69 -5.11
CA ASP A 559 -4.24 -21.66 -6.12
C ASP A 559 -4.79 -21.30 -7.51
N LEU A 560 -6.06 -20.86 -7.56
CA LEU A 560 -6.67 -20.38 -8.80
C LEU A 560 -5.94 -19.16 -9.36
N LEU A 561 -5.60 -18.19 -8.52
CA LEU A 561 -4.96 -16.94 -8.96
C LEU A 561 -3.49 -17.13 -9.35
N MET A 562 -2.72 -17.91 -8.59
CA MET A 562 -1.31 -18.19 -8.89
C MET A 562 -1.13 -18.91 -10.23
N LYS A 563 -1.91 -19.97 -10.48
CA LYS A 563 -1.86 -20.71 -11.76
C LYS A 563 -2.22 -19.87 -12.97
N ARG A 564 -3.07 -18.85 -12.79
CA ARG A 564 -3.48 -17.96 -13.89
C ARG A 564 -2.43 -16.90 -14.21
N ASN A 565 -1.51 -16.62 -13.28
CA ASN A 565 -0.44 -15.62 -13.43
C ASN A 565 0.90 -16.20 -13.92
N GLN A 566 1.11 -17.53 -13.88
CA GLN A 566 2.34 -18.21 -14.33
C GLN A 566 2.08 -19.56 -15.02
N THR A 567 2.86 -19.92 -16.05
CA THR A 567 3.00 -21.29 -16.57
C THR A 567 3.85 -22.14 -15.62
N ALA A 568 3.28 -22.60 -14.48
CA ALA A 568 3.95 -23.52 -13.55
C ALA A 568 3.02 -24.61 -13.00
N HIS A 569 3.65 -25.70 -12.57
CA HIS A 569 3.21 -27.11 -12.51
C HIS A 569 1.99 -27.47 -11.63
N ASN A 570 1.25 -28.50 -12.06
CA ASN A 570 0.54 -29.57 -11.31
C ASN A 570 -0.02 -29.37 -9.87
N LEU A 571 -0.46 -28.19 -9.44
CA LEU A 571 -1.13 -28.06 -8.13
C LEU A 571 -2.61 -28.52 -8.17
N SER A 572 -3.11 -29.15 -7.11
CA SER A 572 -4.41 -29.87 -7.10
C SER A 572 -5.63 -28.96 -6.79
N ARG A 573 -6.08 -28.17 -7.78
CA ARG A 573 -7.24 -27.24 -7.68
C ARG A 573 -8.46 -27.82 -6.96
N HIS A 574 -8.70 -29.10 -7.19
CA HIS A 574 -9.91 -29.77 -6.73
C HIS A 574 -9.83 -30.21 -5.27
N ARG A 575 -8.64 -30.29 -4.67
CA ARG A 575 -8.48 -30.78 -3.30
C ARG A 575 -8.99 -29.78 -2.28
N TYR A 576 -8.42 -28.56 -2.25
CA TYR A 576 -8.80 -27.52 -1.29
C TYR A 576 -10.26 -27.07 -1.49
N TYR A 577 -10.70 -26.89 -2.74
CA TYR A 577 -12.11 -26.57 -3.05
C TYR A 577 -13.07 -27.64 -2.51
N LYS A 578 -12.79 -28.94 -2.72
CA LYS A 578 -13.64 -30.03 -2.22
C LYS A 578 -13.65 -30.09 -0.69
N ARG A 579 -12.51 -29.86 -0.03
CA ARG A 579 -12.40 -29.81 1.43
C ARG A 579 -13.24 -28.67 2.01
N ALA A 580 -13.07 -27.46 1.50
CA ALA A 580 -13.86 -26.29 1.91
C ALA A 580 -15.36 -26.53 1.75
N LYS A 581 -15.79 -27.06 0.59
CA LYS A 581 -17.21 -27.36 0.33
C LYS A 581 -17.76 -28.46 1.26
N ALA A 582 -16.98 -29.51 1.54
CA ALA A 582 -17.39 -30.57 2.45
C ALA A 582 -17.53 -30.08 3.90
N GLU A 583 -16.60 -29.24 4.36
CA GLU A 583 -16.64 -28.66 5.71
C GLU A 583 -17.78 -27.67 5.87
N LEU A 584 -18.08 -26.86 4.84
CA LEU A 584 -19.25 -25.99 4.79
C LEU A 584 -20.55 -26.78 4.93
N LEU A 585 -20.70 -27.86 4.16
CA LEU A 585 -21.88 -28.72 4.23
C LEU A 585 -22.04 -29.36 5.62
N ARG A 586 -20.93 -29.77 6.26
CA ARG A 586 -20.94 -30.30 7.61
C ARG A 586 -21.38 -29.25 8.63
N ALA A 587 -20.75 -28.07 8.62
CA ALA A 587 -21.07 -26.98 9.53
C ALA A 587 -22.54 -26.54 9.38
N ARG A 588 -23.04 -26.51 8.14
CA ARG A 588 -24.44 -26.17 7.87
C ARG A 588 -25.42 -27.23 8.35
N LYS A 589 -25.08 -28.51 8.22
CA LYS A 589 -25.88 -29.62 8.75
C LYS A 589 -25.91 -29.61 10.28
N GLU A 590 -24.78 -29.36 10.94
CA GLU A 590 -24.68 -29.25 12.40
C GLU A 590 -25.53 -28.08 12.93
N GLN A 591 -25.54 -26.94 12.21
CA GLN A 591 -26.39 -25.80 12.52
C GLN A 591 -27.88 -26.13 12.42
N LEU A 592 -28.32 -26.79 11.34
CA LEU A 592 -29.72 -27.18 11.14
C LEU A 592 -30.21 -28.20 12.19
N LEU A 593 -29.29 -28.99 12.76
CA LEU A 593 -29.57 -29.98 13.81
C LEU A 593 -29.55 -29.39 15.23
N GLY A 594 -29.25 -28.09 15.39
CA GLY A 594 -29.33 -27.37 16.67
C GLY A 594 -28.35 -27.84 17.75
N LYS A 595 -27.23 -28.48 17.37
CA LYS A 595 -26.32 -29.14 18.32
C LYS A 595 -25.24 -28.25 18.95
N ASP A 596 -25.06 -27.03 18.46
CA ASP A 596 -24.28 -25.99 19.14
C ASP A 596 -25.08 -24.69 19.06
N ALA A 597 -25.07 -23.89 20.12
CA ALA A 597 -25.55 -22.51 20.03
C ALA A 597 -24.63 -21.79 19.03
N ALA A 598 -25.05 -21.72 17.76
CA ALA A 598 -24.25 -21.21 16.66
C ALA A 598 -23.67 -19.85 17.05
N SER A 599 -22.36 -19.80 17.30
CA SER A 599 -21.72 -18.54 17.64
C SER A 599 -21.85 -17.60 16.44
N PRO A 600 -22.07 -16.29 16.65
CA PRO A 600 -22.10 -15.32 15.55
C PRO A 600 -20.85 -15.40 14.63
N ALA A 601 -19.69 -15.78 15.16
CA ALA A 601 -18.46 -15.96 14.39
C ALA A 601 -18.57 -17.08 13.32
N SER A 602 -19.38 -18.12 13.58
CA SER A 602 -19.61 -19.21 12.62
C SER A 602 -20.31 -18.73 11.34
N PHE A 603 -21.18 -17.73 11.43
CA PHE A 603 -21.85 -17.16 10.25
C PHE A 603 -20.89 -16.37 9.35
N ASP A 604 -19.96 -15.62 9.94
CA ASP A 604 -18.97 -14.87 9.18
C ASP A 604 -18.04 -15.83 8.42
N GLU A 605 -17.64 -16.93 9.05
CA GLU A 605 -16.83 -17.99 8.44
C GLU A 605 -17.53 -18.64 7.24
N MET A 606 -18.81 -18.99 7.39
CA MET A 606 -19.61 -19.54 6.28
C MET A 606 -19.75 -18.53 5.14
N LEU A 607 -20.02 -17.25 5.44
CA LEU A 607 -20.14 -16.20 4.43
C LEU A 607 -18.80 -15.96 3.69
N ALA A 608 -17.67 -15.96 4.40
CA ALA A 608 -16.35 -15.83 3.80
C ALA A 608 -16.06 -16.99 2.83
N VAL A 609 -16.38 -18.21 3.23
CA VAL A 609 -16.21 -19.41 2.38
C VAL A 609 -17.11 -19.34 1.16
N LEU A 610 -18.38 -18.99 1.35
CA LEU A 610 -19.34 -18.84 0.26
C LEU A 610 -18.94 -17.74 -0.72
N PHE A 611 -18.32 -16.66 -0.25
CA PHE A 611 -17.73 -15.63 -1.11
C PHE A 611 -16.61 -16.21 -1.99
N PHE A 612 -15.60 -16.86 -1.39
CA PHE A 612 -14.48 -17.43 -2.14
C PHE A 612 -14.90 -18.53 -3.10
N LEU A 613 -15.76 -19.47 -2.67
CA LEU A 613 -16.25 -20.55 -3.53
C LEU A 613 -17.09 -20.00 -4.69
N SER A 614 -17.99 -19.05 -4.43
CA SER A 614 -18.76 -18.37 -5.50
C SER A 614 -17.83 -17.67 -6.49
N TYR A 615 -16.80 -16.98 -6.01
CA TYR A 615 -15.82 -16.34 -6.88
C TYR A 615 -15.12 -17.38 -7.77
N ILE A 616 -14.55 -18.42 -7.17
CA ILE A 616 -13.86 -19.49 -7.90
C ILE A 616 -14.79 -20.13 -8.95
N ASP A 617 -16.03 -20.45 -8.56
CA ASP A 617 -17.01 -21.06 -9.45
C ASP A 617 -17.37 -20.14 -10.63
N LEU A 618 -17.52 -18.83 -10.41
CA LEU A 618 -17.75 -17.89 -11.51
C LEU A 618 -16.55 -17.79 -12.46
N LEU A 619 -15.32 -17.82 -11.95
CA LEU A 619 -14.10 -17.71 -12.77
C LEU A 619 -13.74 -18.98 -13.55
N GLU A 620 -14.22 -20.13 -13.10
CA GLU A 620 -14.09 -21.40 -13.80
C GLU A 620 -15.35 -21.78 -14.59
N SER A 621 -16.29 -20.83 -14.77
CA SER A 621 -17.54 -21.02 -15.50
C SER A 621 -18.44 -22.13 -14.93
N ARG A 622 -18.32 -22.44 -13.63
CA ARG A 622 -19.16 -23.38 -12.86
C ARG A 622 -20.40 -22.67 -12.31
N VAL A 623 -21.16 -22.02 -13.20
CA VAL A 623 -22.27 -21.11 -12.85
C VAL A 623 -23.33 -21.74 -11.95
N ALA A 624 -23.69 -23.01 -12.16
CA ALA A 624 -24.65 -23.71 -11.31
C ALA A 624 -24.20 -23.78 -9.83
N ASN A 625 -22.92 -24.10 -9.60
CA ASN A 625 -22.36 -24.13 -8.24
C ASN A 625 -22.33 -22.73 -7.62
N ALA A 626 -21.99 -21.70 -8.41
CA ALA A 626 -22.02 -20.32 -7.94
C ALA A 626 -23.43 -19.91 -7.50
N HIS A 627 -24.46 -20.27 -8.28
CA HIS A 627 -25.87 -20.01 -7.91
C HIS A 627 -26.27 -20.72 -6.60
N GLU A 628 -25.88 -21.98 -6.43
CA GLU A 628 -26.13 -22.73 -5.18
C GLU A 628 -25.45 -22.07 -3.98
N ASN A 629 -24.18 -21.69 -4.11
CA ASN A 629 -23.43 -21.02 -3.05
C ASN A 629 -24.08 -19.66 -2.68
N LEU A 630 -24.47 -18.86 -3.68
CA LEU A 630 -25.14 -17.57 -3.45
C LEU A 630 -26.51 -17.73 -2.79
N LYS A 631 -27.26 -18.77 -3.16
CA LYS A 631 -28.53 -19.11 -2.51
C LYS A 631 -28.35 -19.51 -1.05
N GLU A 632 -27.31 -20.28 -0.75
CA GLU A 632 -26.97 -20.64 0.63
C GLU A 632 -26.53 -19.40 1.43
N ALA A 633 -25.73 -18.51 0.82
CA ALA A 633 -25.34 -17.26 1.45
C ALA A 633 -26.56 -16.38 1.78
N TYR A 634 -27.55 -16.35 0.89
CA TYR A 634 -28.79 -15.62 1.10
C TYR A 634 -29.64 -16.23 2.22
N SER A 635 -29.73 -17.57 2.29
CA SER A 635 -30.38 -18.28 3.39
C SER A 635 -29.75 -17.96 4.74
N ILE A 636 -28.41 -17.89 4.80
CA ILE A 636 -27.68 -17.45 5.99
C ILE A 636 -27.99 -15.99 6.30
N PHE A 637 -27.94 -15.10 5.31
CA PHE A 637 -28.28 -13.68 5.48
C PHE A 637 -29.68 -13.47 6.08
N GLN A 638 -30.68 -14.23 5.63
CA GLN A 638 -32.05 -14.16 6.17
C GLN A 638 -32.15 -14.61 7.64
N GLN A 639 -31.26 -15.49 8.08
CA GLN A 639 -31.21 -15.97 9.47
C GLN A 639 -30.49 -14.99 10.40
N ILE A 640 -29.58 -14.16 9.88
CA ILE A 640 -28.89 -13.11 10.62
C ILE A 640 -29.86 -11.92 10.78
N GLY A 641 -30.85 -12.07 11.66
CA GLY A 641 -31.99 -11.14 11.77
C GLY A 641 -31.65 -9.67 12.07
N ASN A 642 -30.42 -9.34 12.52
CA ASN A 642 -29.97 -7.96 12.70
C ASN A 642 -28.53 -7.75 12.20
N VAL A 643 -28.37 -7.68 10.88
CA VAL A 643 -27.08 -7.42 10.19
C VAL A 643 -26.45 -6.07 10.58
N GLN A 644 -27.19 -5.17 11.24
CA GLN A 644 -26.71 -3.83 11.54
C GLN A 644 -25.56 -3.77 12.55
N SER A 645 -25.35 -4.78 13.41
CA SER A 645 -24.38 -4.71 14.50
C SER A 645 -22.96 -5.21 14.18
N ARG A 646 -22.71 -5.86 13.03
CA ARG A 646 -21.40 -6.50 12.75
C ARG A 646 -20.78 -6.05 11.43
N THR A 647 -19.68 -5.29 11.54
CA THR A 647 -18.97 -4.65 10.42
C THR A 647 -18.43 -5.65 9.38
N VAL A 648 -17.89 -6.79 9.83
CA VAL A 648 -17.34 -7.84 8.93
C VAL A 648 -18.43 -8.50 8.11
N THR A 649 -19.55 -8.88 8.75
CA THR A 649 -20.71 -9.47 8.09
C THR A 649 -21.24 -8.56 6.98
N ARG A 650 -21.39 -7.25 7.26
CA ARG A 650 -21.83 -6.26 6.26
C ARG A 650 -20.89 -6.18 5.06
N ARG A 651 -19.58 -6.22 5.30
CA ARG A 651 -18.57 -6.20 4.22
C ARG A 651 -18.67 -7.45 3.36
N LEU A 652 -18.69 -8.64 3.97
CA LEU A 652 -18.85 -9.91 3.25
C LEU A 652 -20.13 -9.93 2.42
N ILE A 653 -21.26 -9.48 2.97
CA ILE A 653 -22.52 -9.39 2.22
C ILE A 653 -22.40 -8.38 1.06
N SER A 654 -21.74 -7.24 1.25
CA SER A 654 -21.54 -6.27 0.17
C SER A 654 -20.71 -6.85 -0.97
N TRP A 655 -19.73 -7.71 -0.68
CA TRP A 655 -18.92 -8.40 -1.68
C TRP A 655 -19.69 -9.53 -2.37
N ILE A 656 -20.46 -10.31 -1.60
CA ILE A 656 -21.36 -11.34 -2.13
C ILE A 656 -22.40 -10.70 -3.06
N ARG A 657 -22.93 -9.52 -2.73
CA ARG A 657 -23.85 -8.77 -3.58
C ARG A 657 -23.24 -8.38 -4.93
N LEU A 658 -21.93 -8.06 -4.98
CA LEU A 658 -21.22 -7.83 -6.25
C LEU A 658 -21.15 -9.11 -7.09
N LEU A 659 -20.84 -10.25 -6.46
CA LEU A 659 -20.81 -11.55 -7.15
C LEU A 659 -22.21 -11.94 -7.65
N ASP A 660 -23.25 -11.70 -6.86
CA ASP A 660 -24.64 -11.99 -7.22
C ASP A 660 -25.11 -11.10 -8.38
N ALA A 661 -24.69 -9.84 -8.45
CA ALA A 661 -24.91 -8.97 -9.61
C ALA A 661 -24.29 -9.52 -10.89
N ARG A 662 -23.09 -10.11 -10.81
CA ARG A 662 -22.46 -10.77 -11.97
C ARG A 662 -23.13 -12.10 -12.30
N ALA A 663 -23.47 -12.92 -11.31
CA ALA A 663 -24.17 -14.19 -11.51
C ALA A 663 -25.59 -14.01 -12.09
N ALA A 664 -26.29 -12.93 -11.74
CA ALA A 664 -27.57 -12.58 -12.35
C ALA A 664 -27.46 -12.37 -13.87
N THR A 665 -26.29 -11.94 -14.39
CA THR A 665 -26.07 -11.82 -15.84
C THR A 665 -25.90 -13.16 -16.54
N THR A 666 -25.82 -14.28 -15.80
CA THR A 666 -25.66 -15.64 -16.32
C THR A 666 -26.83 -16.58 -15.99
N GLY A 667 -27.93 -16.06 -15.45
CA GLY A 667 -29.08 -16.91 -15.05
C GLY A 667 -29.35 -16.98 -13.55
N GLY A 668 -28.57 -16.27 -12.72
CA GLY A 668 -28.73 -16.30 -11.27
C GLY A 668 -29.98 -15.57 -10.79
N GLU A 669 -30.54 -16.02 -9.66
CA GLU A 669 -31.78 -15.47 -9.08
C GLU A 669 -31.62 -14.01 -8.58
N GLY A 670 -30.39 -13.52 -8.36
CA GLY A 670 -30.12 -12.14 -7.94
C GLY A 670 -30.72 -11.80 -6.58
N LEU A 671 -30.68 -12.74 -5.63
CA LEU A 671 -31.38 -12.68 -4.35
C LEU A 671 -30.94 -11.48 -3.48
N PHE A 672 -29.67 -11.10 -3.54
CA PHE A 672 -29.14 -9.95 -2.82
C PHE A 672 -29.46 -8.61 -3.49
N LEU A 673 -30.08 -8.60 -4.67
CA LEU A 673 -30.31 -7.42 -5.51
C LEU A 673 -31.74 -6.84 -5.40
N ALA A 674 -32.61 -7.47 -4.60
CA ALA A 674 -33.98 -7.01 -4.37
C ALA A 674 -34.04 -5.60 -3.72
N GLU A 675 -35.09 -4.84 -4.06
CA GLU A 675 -35.30 -3.45 -3.60
C GLU A 675 -35.47 -3.34 -2.08
N ASP A 676 -36.02 -4.37 -1.43
CA ASP A 676 -36.31 -4.36 0.01
C ASP A 676 -35.07 -4.54 0.90
N ASN A 677 -33.90 -4.84 0.32
CA ASN A 677 -32.63 -5.02 1.03
C ASN A 677 -31.91 -3.68 1.30
N ASP A 678 -32.66 -2.65 1.70
CA ASP A 678 -32.15 -1.28 1.88
C ASP A 678 -31.06 -1.18 2.96
N VAL A 679 -31.01 -2.15 3.89
CA VAL A 679 -29.94 -2.32 4.90
C VAL A 679 -28.55 -2.50 4.24
N LEU A 680 -28.49 -3.06 3.03
CA LEU A 680 -27.26 -3.31 2.27
C LEU A 680 -26.76 -2.07 1.51
N THR A 681 -27.58 -1.01 1.44
CA THR A 681 -27.22 0.26 0.80
C THR A 681 -26.92 1.38 1.80
N GLN A 682 -26.99 1.08 3.10
CA GLN A 682 -26.60 2.02 4.14
C GLN A 682 -25.07 2.14 4.21
N PRO A 683 -24.51 3.35 4.41
CA PRO A 683 -23.09 3.50 4.65
C PRO A 683 -22.68 2.58 5.81
N SER A 684 -21.68 1.73 5.59
CA SER A 684 -20.95 1.13 6.72
C SER A 684 -20.51 2.28 7.62
N PRO A 685 -20.73 2.21 8.94
CA PRO A 685 -20.26 3.24 9.84
C PRO A 685 -18.77 3.49 9.58
N SER A 686 -18.37 4.74 9.67
CA SER A 686 -16.95 5.08 9.83
C SER A 686 -16.34 4.19 10.91
N PHE A 687 -15.03 3.98 10.83
CA PHE A 687 -14.16 3.15 11.66
C PHE A 687 -14.46 3.11 13.18
N THR A 688 -15.22 4.09 13.67
CA THR A 688 -15.60 4.33 15.06
C THR A 688 -16.71 3.43 15.65
N ASP A 689 -17.53 2.74 14.86
CA ASP A 689 -18.76 2.09 15.36
C ASP A 689 -18.67 0.55 15.51
N GLY A 690 -17.46 -0.01 15.38
CA GLY A 690 -17.20 -1.42 15.75
C GLY A 690 -17.05 -1.65 17.26
N LEU A 691 -17.17 -0.58 18.05
CA LEU A 691 -17.14 -0.59 19.51
C LEU A 691 -18.59 -0.51 20.01
N GLU A 692 -19.06 -1.64 20.54
CA GLU A 692 -20.30 -1.87 21.32
C GLU A 692 -21.52 -2.48 20.61
N ALA A 693 -21.67 -3.81 20.76
CA ALA A 693 -22.68 -4.37 21.67
C ALA A 693 -22.53 -5.91 21.80
N GLY A 694 -21.95 -6.37 22.92
CA GLY A 694 -22.28 -7.67 23.52
C GLY A 694 -21.36 -8.86 23.26
N SER A 695 -20.12 -8.85 23.78
CA SER A 695 -19.47 -10.02 24.40
C SER A 695 -18.11 -9.64 24.98
N ASN A 696 -17.84 -10.07 26.21
CA ASN A 696 -16.53 -9.95 26.87
C ASN A 696 -15.45 -10.67 26.03
N SER A 697 -14.62 -9.91 25.33
CA SER A 697 -13.38 -10.41 24.71
C SER A 697 -12.42 -9.24 24.49
N SER A 698 -11.30 -9.27 25.20
CA SER A 698 -10.16 -8.37 25.11
C SER A 698 -9.44 -8.56 23.77
N ASN A 699 -9.80 -7.76 22.75
CA ASN A 699 -9.07 -7.65 21.48
C ASN A 699 -9.43 -6.29 20.87
N HIS A 700 -8.82 -5.21 21.35
CA HIS A 700 -8.98 -3.86 20.79
C HIS A 700 -7.67 -3.23 20.30
N GLU A 701 -6.65 -4.04 20.04
CA GLU A 701 -5.33 -3.58 19.56
C GLU A 701 -5.04 -4.08 18.13
N ALA A 702 -5.71 -3.51 17.11
CA ALA A 702 -5.32 -3.78 15.71
C ALA A 702 -5.80 -2.69 14.73
N LEU A 703 -5.83 -1.42 15.14
CA LEU A 703 -6.27 -0.33 14.27
C LEU A 703 -5.39 0.90 14.51
N GLY A 704 -4.16 0.82 14.00
CA GLY A 704 -3.16 1.89 14.01
C GLY A 704 -3.61 3.13 13.26
N GLU A 705 -2.95 4.25 13.55
CA GLU A 705 -3.16 5.60 12.99
C GLU A 705 -3.76 5.59 11.58
N THR A 706 -5.08 5.79 11.49
CA THR A 706 -5.73 6.12 10.22
C THR A 706 -5.16 7.44 9.74
N ASP A 707 -4.48 7.42 8.59
CA ASP A 707 -4.04 8.62 7.87
C ASP A 707 -5.25 9.55 7.68
N ILE A 708 -5.06 10.86 7.87
CA ILE A 708 -6.11 11.85 7.59
C ILE A 708 -6.58 11.70 6.13
N GLU A 709 -5.68 11.33 5.21
CA GLU A 709 -6.06 11.01 3.83
C GLU A 709 -7.02 9.82 3.72
N ASP A 710 -6.86 8.77 4.54
CA ASP A 710 -7.76 7.61 4.58
C ASP A 710 -9.13 8.03 5.14
N VAL A 711 -9.17 8.82 6.22
CA VAL A 711 -10.44 9.31 6.79
C VAL A 711 -11.18 10.22 5.82
N LEU A 712 -10.45 11.11 5.13
CA LEU A 712 -11.01 11.99 4.10
C LEU A 712 -11.47 11.20 2.88
N PHE A 713 -10.68 10.23 2.41
CA PHE A 713 -11.09 9.33 1.33
C PHE A 713 -12.40 8.64 1.70
N GLU A 714 -12.47 8.02 2.87
CA GLU A 714 -13.66 7.28 3.30
C GLU A 714 -14.90 8.17 3.37
N SER A 715 -14.75 9.36 3.94
CA SER A 715 -15.85 10.33 4.05
C SER A 715 -16.35 10.80 2.67
N LEU A 716 -15.45 10.95 1.71
CA LEU A 716 -15.76 11.44 0.35
C LEU A 716 -16.22 10.31 -0.60
N TYR A 717 -15.71 9.09 -0.40
CA TYR A 717 -15.97 7.90 -1.20
C TYR A 717 -17.34 7.27 -0.89
N GLN A 718 -17.71 7.22 0.39
CA GLN A 718 -18.86 6.44 0.86
C GLN A 718 -20.20 6.78 0.17
N PRO A 719 -20.56 8.05 -0.08
CA PRO A 719 -21.77 8.37 -0.84
C PRO A 719 -21.75 7.80 -2.27
N GLY A 720 -20.57 7.77 -2.91
CA GLY A 720 -20.36 7.16 -4.22
C GLY A 720 -20.52 5.65 -4.20
N PHE A 721 -20.01 4.99 -3.17
CA PHE A 721 -20.16 3.55 -2.99
C PHE A 721 -21.63 3.14 -2.82
N VAL A 722 -22.40 3.87 -2.02
CA VAL A 722 -23.85 3.64 -1.88
C VAL A 722 -24.57 3.78 -3.22
N PHE A 723 -24.23 4.82 -4.00
CA PHE A 723 -24.74 4.99 -5.35
C PHE A 723 -24.39 3.78 -6.24
N PHE A 724 -23.15 3.29 -6.19
CA PHE A 724 -22.71 2.13 -6.95
C PHE A 724 -23.43 0.83 -6.55
N GLN A 725 -23.66 0.60 -5.25
CA GLN A 725 -24.41 -0.55 -4.74
C GLN A 725 -25.88 -0.54 -5.22
N LYS A 726 -26.48 0.64 -5.37
CA LYS A 726 -27.80 0.80 -5.98
C LYS A 726 -27.79 0.55 -7.48
N ILE A 727 -26.71 0.85 -8.19
CA ILE A 727 -26.57 0.45 -9.61
C ILE A 727 -26.63 -1.08 -9.75
N GLN A 728 -26.00 -1.83 -8.84
CA GLN A 728 -25.98 -3.30 -8.90
C GLN A 728 -27.39 -3.90 -8.81
N SER A 729 -28.32 -3.33 -8.04
CA SER A 729 -29.71 -3.82 -8.01
C SER A 729 -30.42 -3.72 -9.35
N PHE A 730 -30.06 -2.73 -10.18
CA PHE A 730 -30.62 -2.63 -11.53
C PHE A 730 -30.15 -3.75 -12.44
N MET A 731 -28.94 -4.30 -12.24
CA MET A 731 -28.49 -5.46 -13.02
C MET A 731 -29.41 -6.66 -12.79
N GLY A 732 -29.77 -6.97 -11.54
CA GLY A 732 -30.73 -8.03 -11.22
C GLY A 732 -32.13 -7.76 -11.79
N ARG A 733 -32.65 -6.53 -11.63
CA ARG A 733 -33.95 -6.13 -12.19
C ARG A 733 -34.00 -6.27 -13.72
N ILE A 734 -32.93 -5.90 -14.41
CA ILE A 734 -32.83 -6.05 -15.87
C ILE A 734 -32.71 -7.52 -16.24
N SER A 735 -31.89 -8.31 -15.55
CA SER A 735 -31.78 -9.75 -15.77
C SER A 735 -33.13 -10.47 -15.60
N ASN A 736 -33.96 -10.08 -14.64
CA ASN A 736 -35.26 -10.73 -14.42
C ASN A 736 -36.29 -10.53 -15.54
N ILE A 737 -36.12 -9.49 -16.38
CA ILE A 737 -36.98 -9.28 -17.56
C ILE A 737 -36.39 -9.84 -18.85
N ASP A 738 -35.20 -10.42 -18.76
CA ASP A 738 -34.50 -11.04 -19.87
C ASP A 738 -35.19 -12.35 -20.32
N PRO A 739 -35.21 -12.69 -21.63
CA PRO A 739 -35.82 -13.93 -22.13
C PRO A 739 -35.30 -15.21 -21.46
N TRP A 740 -34.10 -15.17 -20.91
CA TRP A 740 -33.48 -16.32 -20.24
C TRP A 740 -33.97 -16.54 -18.81
N HIS A 741 -34.63 -15.55 -18.18
CA HIS A 741 -35.20 -15.67 -16.82
C HIS A 741 -36.73 -15.70 -16.80
N ARG A 742 -37.37 -15.29 -17.89
CA ARG A 742 -38.83 -15.32 -18.03
C ARG A 742 -39.23 -15.76 -19.42
N SER A 743 -40.35 -16.46 -19.53
CA SER A 743 -40.96 -16.73 -20.83
C SER A 743 -41.32 -15.41 -21.53
N ARG A 744 -40.85 -15.25 -22.77
CA ARG A 744 -41.19 -14.13 -23.66
C ARG A 744 -41.58 -14.72 -25.01
N GLY A 745 -42.88 -14.87 -25.24
CA GLY A 745 -43.40 -15.43 -26.49
C GLY A 745 -44.71 -14.82 -26.96
N THR A 746 -45.38 -14.05 -26.10
CA THR A 746 -46.65 -13.39 -26.42
C THR A 746 -46.52 -11.87 -26.41
N VAL A 747 -47.45 -11.18 -27.09
CA VAL A 747 -47.54 -9.71 -27.05
C VAL A 747 -47.79 -9.21 -25.62
N ALA A 748 -48.49 -9.99 -24.80
CA ALA A 748 -48.73 -9.67 -23.40
C ALA A 748 -47.42 -9.68 -22.58
N ASP A 749 -46.55 -10.68 -22.82
CA ASP A 749 -45.23 -10.75 -22.18
C ASP A 749 -44.36 -9.55 -22.56
N GLU A 750 -44.33 -9.18 -23.84
CA GLU A 750 -43.57 -8.03 -24.32
C GLU A 750 -44.11 -6.70 -23.75
N THR A 751 -45.43 -6.56 -23.65
CA THR A 751 -46.07 -5.38 -23.04
C THR A 751 -45.72 -5.27 -21.56
N GLU A 752 -45.67 -6.40 -20.85
CA GLU A 752 -45.24 -6.43 -19.45
C GLU A 752 -43.75 -6.11 -19.30
N VAL A 753 -42.88 -6.67 -20.14
CA VAL A 753 -41.45 -6.35 -20.16
C VAL A 753 -41.25 -4.85 -20.39
N MET A 754 -41.95 -4.26 -21.36
CA MET A 754 -41.87 -2.82 -21.61
C MET A 754 -42.34 -1.98 -20.42
N ARG A 755 -43.41 -2.40 -19.72
CA ARG A 755 -43.90 -1.72 -18.51
C ARG A 755 -42.89 -1.78 -17.37
N VAL A 756 -42.29 -2.95 -17.13
CA VAL A 756 -41.25 -3.11 -16.10
C VAL A 756 -39.99 -2.34 -16.49
N ALA A 757 -39.61 -2.35 -17.77
CA ALA A 757 -38.48 -1.59 -18.30
C ALA A 757 -38.66 -0.08 -18.16
N ASP A 758 -39.88 0.43 -18.37
CA ASP A 758 -40.20 1.84 -18.15
C ASP A 758 -40.03 2.22 -16.66
N LYS A 759 -40.53 1.37 -15.74
CA LYS A 759 -40.28 1.54 -14.30
C LYS A 759 -38.78 1.53 -13.97
N ILE A 760 -38.02 0.57 -14.50
CA ILE A 760 -36.56 0.49 -14.32
C ILE A 760 -35.88 1.77 -14.84
N SER A 761 -36.29 2.27 -16.01
CA SER A 761 -35.76 3.50 -16.61
C SER A 761 -36.07 4.73 -15.76
N HIS A 762 -37.28 4.84 -15.22
CA HIS A 762 -37.68 5.91 -14.31
C HIS A 762 -36.85 5.88 -13.02
N ASP A 763 -36.71 4.71 -12.40
CA ASP A 763 -35.94 4.54 -11.16
C ASP A 763 -34.44 4.80 -11.38
N LEU A 764 -33.88 4.44 -12.54
CA LEU A 764 -32.52 4.84 -12.94
C LEU A 764 -32.39 6.36 -13.09
N GLY A 765 -33.44 7.05 -13.54
CA GLY A 765 -33.50 8.52 -13.56
C GLY A 765 -33.50 9.09 -12.15
N THR A 766 -34.34 8.56 -11.26
CA THR A 766 -34.40 8.97 -9.85
C THR A 766 -33.08 8.75 -9.13
N LEU A 767 -32.40 7.61 -9.37
CA LEU A 767 -31.07 7.35 -8.82
C LEU A 767 -30.05 8.37 -9.33
N TRP A 768 -30.12 8.76 -10.61
CA TRP A 768 -29.22 9.76 -11.19
C TRP A 768 -29.39 11.15 -10.58
N GLU A 769 -30.63 11.57 -10.31
CA GLU A 769 -30.89 12.84 -9.62
C GLU A 769 -30.43 12.80 -8.15
N ALA A 770 -30.41 11.61 -7.53
CA ALA A 770 -29.92 11.39 -6.17
C ALA A 770 -28.40 11.12 -6.09
N ARG A 771 -27.64 11.29 -7.18
CA ARG A 771 -26.19 11.01 -7.19
C ARG A 771 -25.41 11.99 -6.29
N PRO A 772 -24.25 11.58 -5.74
CA PRO A 772 -23.44 12.46 -4.90
C PRO A 772 -22.93 13.69 -5.68
N PRO A 773 -23.00 14.92 -5.12
CA PRO A 773 -22.50 16.11 -5.79
C PRO A 773 -21.01 16.05 -6.16
N LEU A 774 -20.20 15.37 -5.34
CA LEU A 774 -18.76 15.17 -5.59
C LEU A 774 -18.50 14.46 -6.93
N MET A 775 -19.43 13.60 -7.37
CA MET A 775 -19.35 12.91 -8.64
C MET A 775 -19.33 13.90 -9.82
N ASP A 776 -20.08 15.00 -9.77
CA ASP A 776 -20.08 16.00 -10.85
C ASP A 776 -18.73 16.73 -10.96
N TYR A 777 -18.08 17.02 -9.83
CA TYR A 777 -16.75 17.65 -9.79
C TYR A 777 -15.65 16.72 -10.33
N THR A 778 -15.75 15.41 -10.09
CA THR A 778 -14.80 14.43 -10.65
C THR A 778 -14.99 14.22 -12.15
N LEU A 779 -16.23 14.22 -12.63
CA LEU A 779 -16.53 14.09 -14.06
C LEU A 779 -16.07 15.33 -14.84
N THR A 780 -16.22 16.53 -14.27
CA THR A 780 -15.77 17.79 -14.90
C THR A 780 -14.27 18.07 -14.73
N GLY A 781 -13.54 17.24 -13.98
CA GLY A 781 -12.11 17.43 -13.73
C GLY A 781 -11.78 18.60 -12.78
N GLN A 782 -12.76 19.09 -12.02
CA GLN A 782 -12.60 20.20 -11.08
C GLN A 782 -12.04 19.77 -9.72
N LEU A 783 -12.08 18.47 -9.39
CA LEU A 783 -11.42 17.91 -8.21
C LEU A 783 -9.91 17.80 -8.47
N ALA A 784 -9.13 18.74 -7.94
CA ALA A 784 -7.69 18.90 -8.21
C ALA A 784 -6.91 19.34 -6.95
N ALA A 785 -5.58 19.44 -7.10
CA ALA A 785 -4.60 19.67 -6.03
C ALA A 785 -4.75 20.93 -5.13
N PRO A 786 -5.55 21.98 -5.42
CA PRO A 786 -5.86 22.98 -4.38
C PRO A 786 -7.00 22.57 -3.43
N HIS A 787 -7.81 21.55 -3.77
CA HIS A 787 -8.99 21.13 -2.99
C HIS A 787 -8.74 19.90 -2.10
N VAL A 788 -8.03 18.89 -2.63
CA VAL A 788 -7.60 17.68 -1.94
C VAL A 788 -6.23 17.26 -2.49
N SER A 789 -5.49 16.37 -1.81
CA SER A 789 -4.17 15.93 -2.30
C SER A 789 -4.26 15.31 -3.70
N ALA A 790 -3.19 15.41 -4.49
CA ALA A 790 -3.19 14.91 -5.86
C ALA A 790 -3.46 13.39 -5.93
N SER A 791 -2.97 12.63 -4.95
CA SER A 791 -3.22 11.19 -4.81
C SER A 791 -4.72 10.91 -4.56
N LEU A 792 -5.32 11.66 -3.63
CA LEU A 792 -6.73 11.54 -3.27
C LEU A 792 -7.66 11.96 -4.41
N ALA A 793 -7.36 13.08 -5.09
CA ALA A 793 -8.08 13.55 -6.27
C ALA A 793 -8.07 12.52 -7.40
N TYR A 794 -6.91 11.93 -7.68
CA TYR A 794 -6.75 10.90 -8.71
C TYR A 794 -7.60 9.67 -8.40
N THR A 795 -7.49 9.14 -7.17
CA THR A 795 -8.19 7.92 -6.75
C THR A 795 -9.71 8.12 -6.77
N LEU A 796 -10.21 9.20 -6.17
CA LEU A 796 -11.66 9.53 -6.20
C LEU A 796 -12.16 9.71 -7.63
N THR A 797 -11.41 10.44 -8.47
CA THR A 797 -11.81 10.67 -9.87
C THR A 797 -11.95 9.37 -10.64
N ARG A 798 -10.98 8.45 -10.50
CA ARG A 798 -11.01 7.15 -11.18
C ARG A 798 -12.18 6.28 -10.70
N THR A 799 -12.44 6.25 -9.39
CA THR A 799 -13.56 5.53 -8.79
C THR A 799 -14.92 6.05 -9.27
N PHE A 800 -15.18 7.36 -9.15
CA PHE A 800 -16.46 7.94 -9.53
C PHE A 800 -16.74 7.82 -11.02
N ARG A 801 -15.70 7.93 -11.87
CA ARG A 801 -15.81 7.64 -13.30
C ARG A 801 -16.17 6.19 -13.61
N THR A 802 -15.66 5.25 -12.82
CA THR A 802 -16.06 3.83 -12.93
C THR A 802 -17.53 3.64 -12.57
N PHE A 803 -18.02 4.31 -11.53
CA PHE A 803 -19.44 4.27 -11.12
C PHE A 803 -20.35 4.89 -12.18
N PHE A 804 -19.91 6.02 -12.76
CA PHE A 804 -20.60 6.70 -13.87
C PHE A 804 -20.74 5.81 -15.10
N ALA A 805 -19.65 5.14 -15.50
CA ALA A 805 -19.67 4.23 -16.64
C ALA A 805 -20.62 3.04 -16.41
N ASN A 806 -20.63 2.47 -15.19
CA ASN A 806 -21.54 1.38 -14.84
C ASN A 806 -23.02 1.81 -14.82
N TYR A 807 -23.32 3.05 -14.39
CA TYR A 807 -24.67 3.60 -14.49
C TYR A 807 -25.16 3.64 -15.95
N HIS A 808 -24.32 4.18 -16.84
CA HIS A 808 -24.65 4.25 -18.26
C HIS A 808 -24.70 2.87 -18.93
N ALA A 809 -23.86 1.92 -18.49
CA ALA A 809 -23.90 0.55 -18.96
C ALA A 809 -25.24 -0.12 -18.64
N SER A 810 -25.82 0.11 -17.45
CA SER A 810 -27.16 -0.38 -17.09
C SER A 810 -28.26 0.16 -18.01
N ARG A 811 -28.13 1.40 -18.51
CA ARG A 811 -29.09 1.96 -19.48
C ARG A 811 -28.98 1.32 -20.85
N ILE A 812 -27.75 1.05 -21.31
CA ILE A 812 -27.52 0.33 -22.57
C ILE A 812 -28.04 -1.10 -22.44
N HIS A 813 -27.72 -1.78 -21.34
CA HIS A 813 -28.18 -3.14 -21.05
C HIS A 813 -29.72 -3.23 -21.03
N LEU A 814 -30.41 -2.32 -20.32
CA LEU A 814 -31.87 -2.25 -20.32
C LEU A 814 -32.43 -2.08 -21.74
N HIS A 815 -31.80 -1.24 -22.57
CA HIS A 815 -32.23 -1.05 -23.95
C HIS A 815 -32.07 -2.32 -24.78
N ARG A 816 -30.93 -3.01 -24.66
CA ARG A 816 -30.69 -4.28 -25.33
C ARG A 816 -31.67 -5.38 -24.93
N VAL A 817 -32.09 -5.42 -23.66
CA VAL A 817 -33.00 -6.45 -23.15
C VAL A 817 -34.48 -6.13 -23.46
N ALA A 818 -34.93 -4.93 -23.15
CA ALA A 818 -36.34 -4.55 -23.25
C ALA A 818 -36.75 -4.01 -24.64
N TYR A 819 -35.82 -3.32 -25.31
CA TYR A 819 -36.09 -2.58 -26.54
C TYR A 819 -35.28 -3.13 -27.73
N LYS A 820 -34.99 -4.43 -27.72
CA LYS A 820 -34.13 -5.11 -28.70
C LYS A 820 -34.49 -4.83 -30.16
N HIS A 821 -35.77 -4.66 -30.46
CA HIS A 821 -36.30 -4.41 -31.80
C HIS A 821 -36.42 -2.93 -32.18
N LEU A 822 -36.14 -2.01 -31.25
CA LEU A 822 -36.26 -0.57 -31.47
C LEU A 822 -34.89 0.07 -31.76
N PRO A 823 -34.84 1.17 -32.52
CA PRO A 823 -33.62 1.95 -32.67
C PRO A 823 -33.11 2.47 -31.32
N LEU A 824 -31.81 2.80 -31.26
CA LEU A 824 -31.22 3.37 -30.05
C LEU A 824 -31.93 4.66 -29.68
N SER A 825 -32.36 4.77 -28.43
CA SER A 825 -32.96 6.01 -27.93
C SER A 825 -31.91 7.11 -27.84
N PRO A 826 -32.30 8.41 -27.93
CA PRO A 826 -31.35 9.51 -27.74
C PRO A 826 -30.61 9.43 -26.40
N GLN A 827 -31.26 8.91 -25.36
CA GLN A 827 -30.64 8.70 -24.06
C GLN A 827 -29.65 7.54 -24.03
N THR A 828 -29.89 6.49 -24.82
CA THR A 828 -28.93 5.38 -24.98
C THR A 828 -27.70 5.86 -25.74
N LEU A 829 -27.87 6.64 -26.81
CA LEU A 829 -26.77 7.26 -27.55
C LEU A 829 -25.93 8.19 -26.66
N LYS A 830 -26.58 9.00 -25.82
CA LYS A 830 -25.89 9.81 -24.80
C LYS A 830 -25.11 8.93 -23.81
N SER A 831 -25.67 7.79 -23.42
CA SER A 831 -25.01 6.85 -22.50
C SER A 831 -23.76 6.22 -23.12
N ILE A 832 -23.81 5.87 -24.41
CA ILE A 832 -22.66 5.38 -25.18
C ILE A 832 -21.55 6.45 -25.21
N ALA A 833 -21.90 7.68 -25.59
CA ALA A 833 -20.94 8.79 -25.63
C ALA A 833 -20.32 9.08 -24.27
N ASN A 834 -21.10 9.00 -23.19
CA ASN A 834 -20.63 9.20 -21.83
C ASN A 834 -19.63 8.12 -21.40
N ILE A 835 -19.87 6.84 -21.72
CA ILE A 835 -18.91 5.76 -21.46
C ILE A 835 -17.63 5.98 -22.27
N ARG A 836 -17.75 6.26 -23.58
CA ARG A 836 -16.62 6.55 -24.48
C ARG A 836 -15.72 7.64 -23.93
N ASN A 837 -16.28 8.82 -23.67
CA ASN A 837 -15.52 9.98 -23.20
C ASN A 837 -14.86 9.69 -21.85
N THR A 838 -15.59 9.08 -20.92
CA THR A 838 -15.06 8.75 -19.59
C THR A 838 -13.90 7.75 -19.67
N ALA A 839 -14.04 6.71 -20.50
CA ALA A 839 -13.00 5.69 -20.68
C ALA A 839 -11.73 6.31 -21.29
N HIS A 840 -11.87 7.13 -22.33
CA HIS A 840 -10.74 7.87 -22.92
C HIS A 840 -10.11 8.84 -21.91
N ASP A 841 -10.91 9.62 -21.18
CA ASP A 841 -10.40 10.56 -20.19
C ASP A 841 -9.66 9.84 -19.05
N MET A 842 -10.08 8.63 -18.65
CA MET A 842 -9.38 7.83 -17.63
C MET A 842 -8.01 7.37 -18.11
N VAL A 843 -7.84 7.12 -19.41
CA VAL A 843 -6.56 6.76 -20.02
C VAL A 843 -5.69 8.01 -20.28
N GLN A 844 -6.30 9.17 -20.52
CA GLN A 844 -5.63 10.44 -20.84
C GLN A 844 -5.23 11.30 -19.63
N LEU A 845 -5.88 11.15 -18.46
CA LEU A 845 -5.49 11.84 -17.22
C LEU A 845 -4.10 11.35 -16.74
N GLN A 846 -3.01 11.98 -17.20
CA GLN A 846 -1.64 11.58 -16.89
C GLN A 846 -0.81 12.71 -16.24
N PRO A 847 -0.22 12.49 -15.06
CA PRO A 847 1.09 13.01 -14.71
C PRO A 847 2.19 12.16 -15.39
N VAL A 848 3.26 12.82 -15.81
CA VAL A 848 4.41 12.29 -16.54
C VAL A 848 4.93 10.93 -16.02
N ALA A 849 4.91 9.94 -16.93
CA ALA A 849 5.63 8.66 -16.98
C ALA A 849 6.47 8.23 -15.75
N GLN A 850 6.01 7.17 -15.06
CA GLN A 850 6.90 6.30 -14.27
C GLN A 850 6.37 4.89 -13.91
N ASP A 851 5.10 4.51 -14.17
CA ASP A 851 4.59 3.18 -13.80
C ASP A 851 3.58 2.60 -14.84
N PRO A 852 3.92 1.53 -15.58
CA PRO A 852 3.05 0.88 -16.56
C PRO A 852 1.74 0.27 -15.99
N SER A 853 1.67 0.02 -14.68
CA SER A 853 0.50 -0.60 -14.04
C SER A 853 -0.64 0.40 -13.78
N ARG A 854 -0.34 1.71 -13.77
CA ARG A 854 -1.32 2.80 -13.64
C ARG A 854 -2.01 3.18 -14.95
N ASP A 855 -1.57 2.61 -16.06
CA ASP A 855 -2.07 2.87 -17.42
C ASP A 855 -3.34 2.07 -17.76
N MET A 856 -3.76 1.13 -16.91
CA MET A 856 -4.85 0.20 -17.19
C MET A 856 -6.20 0.66 -16.62
N LEU A 857 -7.24 0.56 -17.44
CA LEU A 857 -8.62 0.73 -16.98
C LEU A 857 -8.96 -0.31 -15.88
N PRO A 858 -9.75 0.07 -14.85
CA PRO A 858 -10.13 -0.86 -13.80
C PRO A 858 -11.01 -2.01 -14.31
N VAL A 859 -10.93 -3.20 -13.67
CA VAL A 859 -11.70 -4.41 -14.05
C VAL A 859 -13.21 -4.16 -14.09
N ASN A 860 -13.73 -3.30 -13.20
CA ASN A 860 -15.14 -2.91 -13.21
C ASN A 860 -15.57 -2.10 -14.46
N MET A 861 -14.65 -1.75 -15.36
CA MET A 861 -14.94 -1.22 -16.70
C MET A 861 -15.18 -2.30 -17.76
N LEU A 862 -14.90 -3.57 -17.47
CA LEU A 862 -15.07 -4.67 -18.43
C LEU A 862 -16.52 -4.76 -18.94
N TRP A 863 -17.50 -4.67 -18.02
CA TRP A 863 -18.92 -4.64 -18.38
C TRP A 863 -19.34 -3.38 -19.17
N PRO A 864 -19.00 -2.15 -18.74
CA PRO A 864 -19.20 -0.94 -19.55
C PRO A 864 -18.59 -1.00 -20.94
N LEU A 865 -17.37 -1.52 -21.07
CA LEU A 865 -16.68 -1.68 -22.36
C LEU A 865 -17.39 -2.69 -23.26
N LEU A 866 -17.88 -3.80 -22.72
CA LEU A 866 -18.69 -4.74 -23.48
C LEU A 866 -20.00 -4.08 -23.96
N MET A 867 -20.74 -3.41 -23.06
CA MET A 867 -22.00 -2.76 -23.41
C MET A 867 -21.83 -1.67 -24.47
N TRP A 868 -20.79 -0.85 -24.34
CA TRP A 868 -20.44 0.13 -25.36
C TRP A 868 -20.01 -0.56 -26.66
N GLY A 869 -19.10 -1.53 -26.60
CA GLY A 869 -18.60 -2.24 -27.79
C GLY A 869 -19.70 -2.94 -28.58
N CYS A 870 -20.74 -3.47 -27.94
CA CYS A 870 -21.87 -4.10 -28.62
C CYS A 870 -22.73 -3.11 -29.45
N GLU A 871 -22.65 -1.81 -29.18
CA GLU A 871 -23.40 -0.74 -29.87
C GLU A 871 -22.49 0.25 -30.62
N GLU A 872 -21.17 0.01 -30.64
CA GLU A 872 -20.22 0.85 -31.36
C GLU A 872 -20.17 0.44 -32.83
N ASP A 873 -20.14 1.43 -33.72
CA ASP A 873 -20.07 1.21 -35.17
C ASP A 873 -18.71 1.63 -35.74
N ASP A 874 -17.99 2.52 -35.06
CA ASP A 874 -16.68 2.99 -35.51
C ASP A 874 -15.61 1.88 -35.38
N PRO A 875 -15.00 1.42 -36.48
CA PRO A 875 -13.97 0.37 -36.44
C PRO A 875 -12.76 0.72 -35.58
N GLU A 876 -12.36 1.99 -35.49
CA GLU A 876 -11.23 2.41 -34.67
C GLU A 876 -11.55 2.27 -33.17
N GLU A 877 -12.73 2.71 -32.76
CA GLU A 877 -13.22 2.56 -31.40
C GLU A 877 -13.45 1.08 -31.03
N ARG A 878 -14.01 0.26 -31.94
CA ARG A 878 -14.14 -1.19 -31.72
C ARG A 878 -12.80 -1.86 -31.45
N LEU A 879 -11.77 -1.52 -32.23
CA LEU A 879 -10.41 -2.03 -32.03
C LEU A 879 -9.82 -1.54 -30.70
N TRP A 880 -10.04 -0.26 -30.36
CA TRP A 880 -9.60 0.32 -29.09
C TRP A 880 -10.22 -0.42 -27.89
N ILE A 881 -11.53 -0.62 -27.90
CA ILE A 881 -12.28 -1.34 -26.85
C ILE A 881 -11.73 -2.75 -26.68
N THR A 882 -11.62 -3.51 -27.77
CA THR A 882 -11.09 -4.89 -27.73
C THR A 882 -9.65 -4.93 -27.24
N THR A 883 -8.84 -3.91 -27.57
CA THR A 883 -7.47 -3.80 -27.05
C THR A 883 -7.47 -3.55 -25.54
N GLN A 884 -8.30 -2.62 -25.04
CA GLN A 884 -8.41 -2.35 -23.61
C GLN A 884 -8.98 -3.53 -22.82
N ILE A 885 -9.94 -4.28 -23.37
CA ILE A 885 -10.42 -5.52 -22.74
C ILE A 885 -9.29 -6.54 -22.65
N LYS A 886 -8.47 -6.70 -23.70
CA LYS A 886 -7.34 -7.64 -23.68
C LYS A 886 -6.23 -7.23 -22.72
N THR A 887 -5.94 -5.93 -22.58
CA THR A 887 -4.94 -5.49 -21.59
C THR A 887 -5.35 -5.87 -20.17
N MET A 888 -6.65 -5.91 -19.88
CA MET A 888 -7.17 -6.36 -18.58
C MET A 888 -6.96 -7.85 -18.30
N GLU A 889 -6.54 -8.69 -19.25
CA GLU A 889 -6.36 -10.15 -19.06
C GLU A 889 -5.43 -10.51 -17.89
N THR A 890 -4.45 -9.66 -17.59
CA THR A 890 -3.49 -9.85 -16.49
C THR A 890 -4.12 -9.72 -15.10
N VAL A 891 -5.27 -9.06 -14.97
CA VAL A 891 -5.96 -8.77 -13.69
C VAL A 891 -7.40 -9.29 -13.68
N ALA A 892 -8.09 -9.26 -14.82
CA ALA A 892 -9.46 -9.71 -15.04
C ALA A 892 -9.46 -11.02 -15.84
N THR A 893 -9.78 -12.08 -15.12
CA THR A 893 -9.58 -13.47 -15.53
C THR A 893 -10.39 -13.94 -16.74
N ASN A 894 -11.51 -13.30 -17.09
CA ASN A 894 -12.37 -13.65 -18.25
C ASN A 894 -12.31 -12.60 -19.38
N ALA A 895 -11.39 -11.63 -19.32
CA ALA A 895 -11.37 -10.51 -20.27
C ALA A 895 -11.11 -10.98 -21.71
N ASN A 896 -10.22 -11.96 -21.90
CA ASN A 896 -9.94 -12.53 -23.22
C ASN A 896 -11.17 -13.23 -23.83
N ILE A 897 -11.87 -14.05 -23.05
CA ILE A 897 -13.11 -14.71 -23.50
C ILE A 897 -14.20 -13.66 -23.78
N THR A 898 -14.27 -12.60 -22.95
CA THR A 898 -15.18 -11.46 -23.17
C THR A 898 -14.89 -10.73 -24.49
N ALA A 899 -13.61 -10.50 -24.82
CA ALA A 899 -13.20 -9.93 -26.10
C ALA A 899 -13.58 -10.83 -27.30
N GLN A 900 -13.46 -12.15 -27.16
CA GLN A 900 -13.88 -13.10 -28.19
C GLN A 900 -15.40 -13.04 -28.42
N VAL A 901 -16.19 -13.02 -27.33
CA VAL A 901 -17.65 -12.84 -27.42
C VAL A 901 -18.00 -11.51 -28.09
N LEU A 902 -17.35 -10.41 -27.69
CA LEU A 902 -17.61 -9.09 -28.27
C LEU A 902 -17.37 -9.07 -29.79
N ASN A 903 -16.23 -9.60 -30.24
CA ASN A 903 -15.90 -9.65 -31.66
C ASN A 903 -16.92 -10.48 -32.44
N GLU A 904 -17.37 -11.62 -31.90
CA GLU A 904 -18.39 -12.43 -32.56
C GLU A 904 -19.74 -11.71 -32.61
N VAL A 905 -20.17 -11.10 -31.49
CA VAL A 905 -21.41 -10.32 -31.44
C VAL A 905 -21.38 -9.24 -32.52
N GLN A 906 -20.29 -8.49 -32.63
CA GLN A 906 -20.13 -7.47 -33.68
C GLN A 906 -20.17 -8.08 -35.09
N ALA A 907 -19.44 -9.17 -35.34
CA ALA A 907 -19.41 -9.82 -36.65
C ALA A 907 -20.81 -10.32 -37.08
N ARG A 908 -21.57 -10.92 -36.16
CA ARG A 908 -22.94 -11.38 -36.43
C ARG A 908 -23.91 -10.23 -36.59
N GLN A 909 -23.77 -9.16 -35.80
CA GLN A 909 -24.58 -7.94 -35.95
C GLN A 909 -24.35 -7.31 -37.33
N ASP A 910 -23.11 -7.22 -37.79
CA ASP A 910 -22.76 -6.67 -39.10
C ASP A 910 -23.31 -7.54 -40.25
N ALA A 911 -23.23 -8.87 -40.10
CA ALA A 911 -23.73 -9.82 -41.10
C ALA A 911 -25.26 -9.83 -41.20
N GLN A 912 -25.97 -9.78 -40.07
CA GLN A 912 -27.42 -9.92 -40.00
C GLN A 912 -28.17 -8.59 -39.95
N ARG A 913 -27.47 -7.47 -39.74
CA ARG A 913 -28.01 -6.11 -39.55
C ARG A 913 -29.09 -6.02 -38.48
N GLN A 914 -28.95 -6.82 -37.43
CA GLN A 914 -29.83 -6.83 -36.27
C GLN A 914 -29.00 -7.00 -35.00
N ARG A 915 -29.50 -6.51 -33.86
CA ARG A 915 -28.83 -6.73 -32.58
C ARG A 915 -28.82 -8.22 -32.26
N ILE A 916 -27.67 -8.71 -31.82
CA ILE A 916 -27.47 -10.09 -31.43
C ILE A 916 -27.42 -10.19 -29.91
N ASP A 917 -28.14 -11.15 -29.36
CA ASP A 917 -28.08 -11.41 -27.93
C ASP A 917 -26.69 -11.93 -27.53
N VAL A 918 -26.08 -11.28 -26.54
CA VAL A 918 -24.71 -11.62 -26.09
C VAL A 918 -24.69 -13.02 -25.50
N ARG A 919 -25.75 -13.41 -24.76
CA ARG A 919 -25.81 -14.71 -24.10
C ARG A 919 -26.03 -15.84 -25.11
N THR A 920 -26.82 -15.64 -26.16
CA THR A 920 -26.90 -16.58 -27.29
C THR A 920 -25.51 -16.87 -27.88
N VAL A 921 -24.71 -15.83 -28.12
CA VAL A 921 -23.35 -16.00 -28.66
C VAL A 921 -22.44 -16.76 -27.70
N MET A 922 -22.54 -16.48 -26.38
CA MET A 922 -21.79 -17.22 -25.37
C MET A 922 -22.11 -18.72 -25.41
N HIS A 923 -23.40 -19.08 -25.43
CA HIS A 923 -23.83 -20.48 -25.51
C HIS A 923 -23.36 -21.17 -26.79
N GLU A 924 -23.49 -20.51 -27.94
CA GLU A 924 -23.15 -21.13 -29.22
C GLU A 924 -21.65 -21.31 -29.45
N ILE A 925 -20.80 -20.43 -28.92
CA ILE A 925 -19.34 -20.54 -29.07
C ILE A 925 -18.72 -21.42 -27.99
N PHE A 926 -19.13 -21.23 -26.73
CA PHE A 926 -18.41 -21.78 -25.58
C PHE A 926 -19.16 -22.93 -24.88
N ASP A 927 -20.31 -23.35 -25.41
CA ASP A 927 -21.22 -24.35 -24.81
C ASP A 927 -21.53 -24.06 -23.32
N SER A 928 -21.39 -22.78 -22.93
CA SER A 928 -21.49 -22.33 -21.56
C SER A 928 -21.74 -20.82 -21.53
N CYS A 929 -22.42 -20.36 -20.48
CA CYS A 929 -22.50 -18.94 -20.14
C CYS A 929 -21.52 -18.69 -18.99
N PHE A 930 -20.77 -17.59 -19.04
CA PHE A 930 -19.83 -17.23 -17.98
C PHE A 930 -20.10 -15.79 -17.53
N ALA A 931 -19.87 -15.53 -16.25
CA ALA A 931 -20.11 -14.22 -15.68
C ALA A 931 -18.94 -13.31 -16.02
N ILE A 932 -19.25 -12.06 -16.35
CA ILE A 932 -18.25 -11.02 -16.61
C ILE A 932 -17.84 -10.42 -15.26
N VAL A 933 -16.96 -11.15 -14.59
CA VAL A 933 -16.33 -10.91 -13.29
C VAL A 933 -14.96 -10.29 -13.42
#